data_AF-A0A840WMJ8-F1
#
_entry.id   AF-A0A840WMJ8-F1
#
_cell.length_a   1.000
_cell.length_b   1.000
_cell.length_c   1.000
_cell.angle_alpha   90.00
_cell.angle_beta   90.00
_cell.angle_gamma   90.00
#
_symmetry.space_group_name_H-M   'P 1'
#
loop_
_entity.id
_entity.type
_entity.pdbx_description
1 polymer ?
#
loop_
_entity_poly.entity_id
_entity_poly.type
_entity_poly.pdbx_seq_one_letter_code
_entity_poly.pdbx_strand_id
1 'polypeptide(L)'
;MPPTAENGITRYDYDVVVIGAGGAGLRAAIAAREQGKRTAIISKSLFGKAHTVMAEGGAAAALGNTNEADSWKVHFRDTLRGGKFLNDPRMAELHAKEAPERILELEYWGALFDRTADGRISQRNFGGHEYPRLAHVGDRTGLELIRTLQQRIVALQQADAAEYGDPDARLRVFAETAVTSLIREDGDAGRIVGAFGYRRVDGGFVLFEAPAVILATGGIGKAFRTTSNSWEYTGDGHALALRAGASLINMEFVQFHPTGMVWPPSVKGILVTESVRGDGGVLRNSKGERFMFDYVPDVFRSQYAETEAEADGWYDDPAHHRRPPELLPRDEVARAINSEVKEGRGSPHGGVFLDVSSRLPAEEIRRRLPSMHHQFKELADVDITAEPMEVGPTCHYVMGGVRVDADTAASDVPGLFAAGEVAGGMHGSNRLGGNSLSDLLVFGRRAGLGAAAYVDALGDGTGSAEPESGVVDRAAAETVSSSLAPLKQGEGENPYTIHSELQDTMNDLVGIIRKGPEVEQALERLKELSERVEVLSAPGDRVYNPGWHLALALPNMLLVSEAVARAALERTESRGGHTRDDYPEMSAEWRKVNLSARAVDGRIELERRPVADIPEEMLALFDRDELAKYLTEAELPGGRSADGEEPPEEGPEEGTS
;
A
#
# COMPACT_ATOMS: atom_id res chain seq x y z
N MET A 1 28.80 13.30 14.80
CA MET A 1 29.80 14.33 14.46
C MET A 1 29.09 15.59 13.93
N PRO A 2 29.65 16.80 14.10
CA PRO A 2 29.15 17.97 13.38
C PRO A 2 29.24 17.73 11.86
N PRO A 3 28.29 18.24 11.06
CA PRO A 3 28.31 18.06 9.62
C PRO A 3 29.56 18.69 9.00
N THR A 4 30.33 17.90 8.26
CA THR A 4 31.40 18.40 7.40
C THR A 4 30.76 18.88 6.09
N ALA A 5 30.77 20.20 5.86
CA ALA A 5 30.33 20.80 4.61
C ALA A 5 31.45 20.74 3.57
N GLU A 6 31.88 19.55 3.17
CA GLU A 6 32.71 19.40 1.98
C GLU A 6 31.81 19.46 0.74
N ASN A 7 32.15 20.32 -0.23
CA ASN A 7 31.44 20.48 -1.51
C ASN A 7 29.96 20.91 -1.45
N GLY A 8 29.49 21.50 -0.34
CA GLY A 8 28.10 21.97 -0.22
C GLY A 8 27.07 20.87 0.04
N ILE A 9 27.52 19.67 0.42
CA ILE A 9 26.69 18.54 0.85
C ILE A 9 26.81 18.40 2.37
N THR A 10 25.68 18.26 3.06
CA THR A 10 25.67 18.01 4.51
C THR A 10 25.64 16.50 4.76
N ARG A 11 26.64 15.96 5.46
CA ARG A 11 26.75 14.52 5.74
C ARG A 11 26.23 14.13 7.12
N TYR A 12 25.62 12.95 7.19
CA TYR A 12 25.18 12.31 8.41
C TYR A 12 25.50 10.82 8.39
N ASP A 13 25.86 10.29 9.55
CA ASP A 13 26.15 8.88 9.78
C ASP A 13 25.08 8.29 10.71
N TYR A 14 24.53 7.12 10.35
CA TYR A 14 23.51 6.39 11.09
C TYR A 14 23.65 4.86 10.88
N ASP A 15 23.19 4.06 11.85
CA ASP A 15 23.12 2.61 11.68
C ASP A 15 21.97 2.23 10.72
N VAL A 16 20.85 2.94 10.84
CA VAL A 16 19.63 2.69 10.06
C VAL A 16 19.04 4.00 9.56
N VAL A 17 18.72 4.08 8.27
CA VAL A 17 17.99 5.20 7.68
C VAL A 17 16.61 4.73 7.24
N VAL A 18 15.56 5.34 7.78
CA VAL A 18 14.17 5.08 7.39
C VAL A 18 13.68 6.19 6.46
N ILE A 19 13.35 5.85 5.22
CA ILE A 19 12.83 6.78 4.22
C ILE A 19 11.31 6.68 4.20
N GLY A 20 10.66 7.64 4.85
CA GLY A 20 9.21 7.69 5.03
C GLY A 20 8.83 7.81 6.50
N ALA A 21 7.92 8.74 6.80
CA ALA A 21 7.44 9.02 8.16
C ALA A 21 5.93 8.73 8.32
N GLY A 22 5.41 7.79 7.52
CA GLY A 22 4.09 7.19 7.73
C GLY A 22 4.11 6.11 8.80
N GLY A 23 2.97 5.44 9.02
CA GLY A 23 2.84 4.46 10.12
C GLY A 23 3.93 3.38 10.12
N ALA A 24 4.27 2.83 8.95
CA ALA A 24 5.31 1.81 8.82
C ALA A 24 6.70 2.35 9.16
N GLY A 25 7.05 3.52 8.64
CA GLY A 25 8.37 4.12 8.86
C GLY A 25 8.58 4.53 10.32
N LEU A 26 7.57 5.13 10.96
CA LEU A 26 7.67 5.48 12.38
C LEU A 26 7.78 4.22 13.24
N ARG A 27 6.98 3.17 12.96
CA ARG A 27 7.06 1.90 13.70
C ARG A 27 8.40 1.19 13.51
N ALA A 28 8.97 1.24 12.30
CA ALA A 28 10.29 0.69 11.99
C ALA A 28 11.41 1.43 12.74
N ALA A 29 11.36 2.76 12.74
CA ALA A 29 12.35 3.57 13.44
C ALA A 29 12.31 3.36 14.96
N ILE A 30 11.11 3.23 15.54
CA ILE A 30 10.94 2.87 16.95
C ILE A 30 11.57 1.50 17.23
N ALA A 31 11.29 0.47 16.42
CA ALA A 31 11.86 -0.86 16.60
C ALA A 31 13.40 -0.84 16.51
N ALA A 32 13.96 -0.18 15.50
CA ALA A 32 15.42 -0.09 15.33
C ALA A 32 16.08 0.64 16.51
N ARG A 33 15.51 1.77 16.96
CA ARG A 33 16.01 2.52 18.12
C ARG A 33 15.93 1.70 19.40
N GLU A 34 14.86 0.93 19.61
CA GLU A 34 14.69 0.04 20.77
C GLU A 34 15.72 -1.11 20.78
N GLN A 35 16.22 -1.53 19.61
CA GLN A 35 17.36 -2.45 19.49
C GLN A 35 18.73 -1.75 19.62
N GLY A 36 18.76 -0.48 20.04
CA GLY A 36 20.01 0.25 20.23
C GLY A 36 20.66 0.69 18.92
N LYS A 37 19.91 0.88 17.83
CA LYS A 37 20.43 1.49 16.61
C LYS A 37 20.25 2.99 16.62
N ARG A 38 21.25 3.72 16.11
CA ARG A 38 21.17 5.14 15.79
C ARG A 38 20.42 5.28 14.48
N THR A 39 19.26 5.91 14.50
CA THR A 39 18.28 5.87 13.41
C THR A 39 17.87 7.26 12.94
N ALA A 40 17.87 7.45 11.62
CA ALA A 40 17.30 8.63 10.97
C ALA A 40 15.91 8.32 10.41
N ILE A 41 14.96 9.25 10.59
CA ILE A 41 13.65 9.23 9.93
C ILE A 41 13.62 10.36 8.92
N ILE A 42 13.51 10.05 7.63
CA ILE A 42 13.45 11.03 6.55
C ILE A 42 12.00 11.19 6.10
N SER A 43 11.50 12.42 6.10
CA SER A 43 10.15 12.76 5.65
C SER A 43 10.18 13.79 4.54
N LYS A 44 9.67 13.45 3.35
CA LYS A 44 9.48 14.39 2.23
C LYS A 44 8.52 15.54 2.57
N SER A 45 7.66 15.32 3.55
CA SER A 45 6.63 16.24 4.03
C SER A 45 6.89 16.70 5.47
N LEU A 46 5.98 17.50 6.02
CA LEU A 46 5.98 17.84 7.43
C LEU A 46 5.81 16.58 8.30
N PHE A 47 6.50 16.54 9.43
CA PHE A 47 6.38 15.43 10.36
C PHE A 47 4.95 15.32 10.91
N GLY A 48 4.34 14.14 10.81
CA GLY A 48 2.96 13.89 11.22
C GLY A 48 1.90 14.22 10.16
N LYS A 49 2.30 14.51 8.92
CA LYS A 49 1.39 14.77 7.80
C LYS A 49 1.40 13.68 6.71
N ALA A 50 2.08 12.56 6.95
CA ALA A 50 2.07 11.42 6.04
C ALA A 50 0.64 10.89 5.82
N HIS A 51 0.36 10.38 4.62
CA HIS A 51 -1.00 9.98 4.19
C HIS A 51 -1.72 9.02 5.13
N THR A 52 -1.00 8.26 5.96
CA THR A 52 -1.58 7.45 7.04
C THR A 52 -2.60 8.23 7.89
N VAL A 53 -2.42 9.54 8.10
CA VAL A 53 -3.38 10.37 8.86
C VAL A 53 -4.77 10.44 8.23
N MET A 54 -4.88 10.20 6.93
CA MET A 54 -6.13 10.25 6.16
C MET A 54 -6.93 8.95 6.27
N ALA A 55 -6.43 7.92 6.96
CA ALA A 55 -7.16 6.67 7.08
C ALA A 55 -8.28 6.78 8.14
N GLU A 56 -9.51 6.47 7.73
CA GLU A 56 -10.70 6.71 8.55
C GLU A 56 -11.20 5.42 9.21
N GLY A 57 -11.47 4.40 8.39
CA GLY A 57 -12.30 3.24 8.74
C GLY A 57 -11.86 2.41 9.97
N GLY A 58 -10.56 2.17 10.14
CA GLY A 58 -10.04 1.39 11.26
C GLY A 58 -8.84 0.51 10.88
N ALA A 59 -8.23 -0.13 11.88
CA ALA A 59 -7.14 -1.08 11.72
C ALA A 59 -7.63 -2.49 12.06
N ALA A 60 -7.48 -3.43 11.11
CA ALA A 60 -8.00 -4.79 11.27
C ALA A 60 -7.13 -5.59 12.26
N ALA A 61 -7.75 -6.10 13.32
CA ALA A 61 -7.09 -6.97 14.30
C ALA A 61 -8.13 -7.87 14.97
N ALA A 62 -7.90 -9.19 14.96
CA ALA A 62 -8.80 -10.17 15.58
C ALA A 62 -8.69 -10.17 17.12
N LEU A 63 -9.18 -9.11 17.77
CA LEU A 63 -9.20 -8.99 19.24
C LEU A 63 -10.33 -9.81 19.90
N GLY A 64 -11.38 -10.16 19.15
CA GLY A 64 -12.53 -10.91 19.68
C GLY A 64 -13.38 -10.13 20.70
N ASN A 65 -13.28 -8.80 20.75
CA ASN A 65 -13.97 -7.98 21.75
C ASN A 65 -15.45 -7.75 21.41
N THR A 66 -15.75 -7.51 20.13
CA THR A 66 -17.14 -7.33 19.66
C THR A 66 -17.80 -8.65 19.28
N ASN A 67 -17.02 -9.64 18.82
CA ASN A 67 -17.51 -10.94 18.43
C ASN A 67 -16.51 -12.03 18.85
N GLU A 68 -16.91 -12.90 19.78
CA GLU A 68 -16.05 -13.96 20.35
C GLU A 68 -15.70 -15.07 19.35
N ALA A 69 -16.39 -15.16 18.21
CA ALA A 69 -16.06 -16.09 17.14
C ALA A 69 -14.87 -15.64 16.29
N ASP A 70 -14.44 -14.37 16.40
CA ASP A 70 -13.31 -13.87 15.63
C ASP A 70 -11.98 -14.41 16.17
N SER A 71 -11.06 -14.71 15.25
CA SER A 71 -9.73 -15.19 15.59
C SER A 71 -8.75 -14.91 14.46
N TRP A 72 -7.45 -15.00 14.74
CA TRP A 72 -6.41 -14.83 13.72
C TRP A 72 -6.60 -15.80 12.54
N LYS A 73 -7.18 -17.00 12.76
CA LYS A 73 -7.47 -17.97 11.70
C LYS A 73 -8.52 -17.45 10.73
N VAL A 74 -9.58 -16.83 11.24
CA VAL A 74 -10.61 -16.20 10.40
C VAL A 74 -10.02 -15.00 9.67
N HIS A 75 -9.20 -14.18 10.35
CA HIS A 75 -8.54 -13.04 9.72
C HIS A 75 -7.56 -13.46 8.60
N PHE A 76 -6.82 -14.54 8.80
CA PHE A 76 -5.97 -15.15 7.77
C PHE A 76 -6.81 -15.60 6.57
N ARG A 77 -7.89 -16.35 6.79
CA ARG A 77 -8.79 -16.81 5.71
C ARG A 77 -9.37 -15.67 4.90
N ASP A 78 -9.87 -14.64 5.58
CA ASP A 78 -10.41 -13.44 4.93
C ASP A 78 -9.34 -12.75 4.08
N THR A 79 -8.11 -12.65 4.59
CA THR A 79 -7.00 -12.01 3.88
C THR A 79 -6.62 -12.78 2.61
N LEU A 80 -6.54 -14.11 2.66
CA LEU A 80 -6.30 -14.93 1.46
C LEU A 80 -7.45 -14.87 0.45
N ARG A 81 -8.71 -14.95 0.91
CA ARG A 81 -9.89 -14.77 0.06
C ARG A 81 -9.87 -13.41 -0.63
N GLY A 82 -9.59 -12.37 0.15
CA GLY A 82 -9.52 -10.98 -0.29
C GLY A 82 -8.47 -10.77 -1.37
N GLY A 83 -7.26 -11.31 -1.17
CA GLY A 83 -6.16 -11.27 -2.14
C GLY A 83 -6.24 -12.34 -3.22
N LYS A 84 -7.37 -13.05 -3.32
CA LYS A 84 -7.69 -14.09 -4.31
C LYS A 84 -6.58 -15.15 -4.43
N PHE A 85 -6.03 -15.55 -3.27
CA PHE A 85 -4.99 -16.58 -3.12
C PHE A 85 -3.68 -16.27 -3.88
N LEU A 86 -3.39 -14.97 -4.09
CA LEU A 86 -2.11 -14.49 -4.63
C LEU A 86 -1.23 -13.84 -3.55
N ASN A 87 -1.66 -13.88 -2.29
CA ASN A 87 -0.90 -13.36 -1.16
C ASN A 87 0.33 -14.24 -0.90
N ASP A 88 1.37 -13.65 -0.33
CA ASP A 88 2.37 -14.43 0.39
C ASP A 88 1.72 -15.01 1.66
N PRO A 89 1.61 -16.36 1.79
CA PRO A 89 0.89 -16.98 2.89
C PRO A 89 1.58 -16.74 4.24
N ARG A 90 2.92 -16.65 4.26
CA ARG A 90 3.66 -16.37 5.48
C ARG A 90 3.39 -14.93 5.96
N MET A 91 3.39 -13.96 5.05
CA MET A 91 3.00 -12.59 5.39
C MET A 91 1.57 -12.49 5.92
N ALA A 92 0.61 -13.15 5.26
CA ALA A 92 -0.77 -13.15 5.71
C ALA A 92 -0.93 -13.78 7.10
N GLU A 93 -0.19 -14.86 7.40
CA GLU A 93 -0.18 -15.52 8.70
C GLU A 93 0.39 -14.60 9.78
N LEU A 94 1.57 -14.02 9.55
CA LEU A 94 2.23 -13.11 10.47
C LEU A 94 1.33 -11.90 10.78
N HIS A 95 0.74 -11.31 9.74
CA HIS A 95 -0.19 -10.19 9.89
C HIS A 95 -1.38 -10.54 10.78
N ALA A 96 -2.07 -11.65 10.48
CA ALA A 96 -3.26 -12.05 11.22
C ALA A 96 -2.95 -12.38 12.69
N LYS A 97 -1.81 -13.02 12.97
CA LYS A 97 -1.39 -13.36 14.34
C LYS A 97 -0.92 -12.16 15.15
N GLU A 98 -0.20 -11.23 14.53
CA GLU A 98 0.44 -10.13 15.24
C GLU A 98 -0.40 -8.86 15.33
N ALA A 99 -1.34 -8.64 14.42
CA ALA A 99 -2.17 -7.44 14.41
C ALA A 99 -2.85 -7.15 15.76
N PRO A 100 -3.44 -8.13 16.49
CA PRO A 100 -4.00 -7.91 17.83
C PRO A 100 -3.00 -7.28 18.80
N GLU A 101 -1.78 -7.82 18.88
CA GLU A 101 -0.74 -7.30 19.78
C GLU A 101 -0.27 -5.91 19.35
N ARG A 102 -0.22 -5.62 18.05
CA ARG A 102 0.16 -4.29 17.55
C ARG A 102 -0.89 -3.22 17.89
N ILE A 103 -2.17 -3.57 17.90
CA ILE A 103 -3.24 -2.65 18.36
C ILE A 103 -3.15 -2.41 19.86
N LEU A 104 -2.93 -3.46 20.65
CA LEU A 104 -2.74 -3.33 22.10
C LEU A 104 -1.48 -2.51 22.41
N GLU A 105 -0.39 -2.67 21.65
CA GLU A 105 0.82 -1.86 21.77
C GLU A 105 0.53 -0.36 21.60
N LEU A 106 -0.28 0.02 20.59
CA LEU A 106 -0.70 1.41 20.43
C LEU A 106 -1.51 1.91 21.63
N GLU A 107 -2.43 1.09 22.16
CA GLU A 107 -3.20 1.43 23.36
C GLU A 107 -2.28 1.65 24.57
N TYR A 108 -1.28 0.78 24.79
CA TYR A 108 -0.27 0.96 25.84
C TYR A 108 0.57 2.23 25.67
N TRP A 109 0.78 2.68 24.42
CA TRP A 109 1.44 3.95 24.12
C TRP A 109 0.50 5.17 24.21
N GLY A 110 -0.78 4.96 24.51
CA GLY A 110 -1.75 6.02 24.79
C GLY A 110 -2.77 6.27 23.69
N ALA A 111 -2.89 5.40 22.68
CA ALA A 111 -3.96 5.50 21.70
C ALA A 111 -5.34 5.31 22.36
N LEU A 112 -6.28 6.19 22.04
CA LEU A 112 -7.62 6.22 22.62
C LEU A 112 -8.67 5.64 21.67
N PHE A 113 -8.68 4.31 21.55
CA PHE A 113 -9.71 3.60 20.78
C PHE A 113 -11.11 3.76 21.38
N ASP A 114 -12.12 3.79 20.50
CA ASP A 114 -13.53 3.74 20.88
C ASP A 114 -13.81 2.46 21.67
N ARG A 115 -14.79 2.51 22.58
CA ARG A 115 -15.00 1.47 23.59
C ARG A 115 -16.33 0.77 23.45
N THR A 116 -16.33 -0.52 23.75
CA THR A 116 -17.53 -1.29 24.08
C THR A 116 -18.08 -0.86 25.44
N ALA A 117 -19.32 -1.27 25.77
CA ALA A 117 -19.95 -0.93 27.04
C ALA A 117 -19.20 -1.45 28.28
N ASP A 118 -18.45 -2.54 28.13
CA ASP A 118 -17.59 -3.15 29.15
C ASP A 118 -16.13 -2.63 29.14
N GLY A 119 -15.83 -1.60 28.32
CA GLY A 119 -14.55 -0.89 28.34
C GLY A 119 -13.43 -1.50 27.49
N ARG A 120 -13.69 -2.56 26.73
CA ARG A 120 -12.75 -3.12 25.74
C ARG A 120 -12.70 -2.26 24.47
N ILE A 121 -11.71 -2.50 23.62
CA ILE A 121 -11.61 -1.82 22.32
C ILE A 121 -12.79 -2.25 21.44
N SER A 122 -13.57 -1.27 20.97
CA SER A 122 -14.64 -1.46 20.00
C SER A 122 -14.10 -1.84 18.62
N GLN A 123 -14.74 -2.83 17.99
CA GLN A 123 -14.45 -3.25 16.63
C GLN A 123 -15.71 -3.15 15.77
N ARG A 124 -15.57 -2.67 14.52
CA ARG A 124 -16.69 -2.49 13.57
C ARG A 124 -16.60 -3.40 12.34
N ASN A 125 -17.73 -3.52 11.64
CA ASN A 125 -17.82 -4.19 10.34
C ASN A 125 -17.12 -3.38 9.25
N PHE A 126 -16.53 -4.08 8.28
CA PHE A 126 -15.91 -3.49 7.10
C PHE A 126 -15.87 -4.50 5.94
N GLY A 127 -15.65 -4.05 4.71
CA GLY A 127 -15.78 -4.87 3.52
C GLY A 127 -14.78 -6.03 3.48
N GLY A 128 -15.29 -7.20 3.08
CA GLY A 128 -14.53 -8.44 2.93
C GLY A 128 -14.08 -9.13 4.22
N HIS A 129 -14.30 -8.54 5.40
CA HIS A 129 -14.12 -9.20 6.69
C HIS A 129 -15.38 -10.00 7.08
N GLU A 130 -15.21 -11.22 7.59
CA GLU A 130 -16.31 -12.06 8.07
C GLU A 130 -16.92 -11.52 9.38
N TYR A 131 -16.08 -11.05 10.30
CA TYR A 131 -16.49 -10.51 11.60
C TYR A 131 -16.03 -9.05 11.81
N PRO A 132 -16.72 -8.29 12.71
CA PRO A 132 -16.30 -6.96 13.09
C PRO A 132 -14.92 -7.00 13.76
N ARG A 133 -13.88 -6.52 13.06
CA ARG A 133 -12.50 -6.57 13.58
C ARG A 133 -11.69 -5.30 13.45
N LEU A 134 -12.28 -4.22 12.94
CA LEU A 134 -11.57 -2.96 12.78
C LEU A 134 -11.62 -2.16 14.08
N ALA A 135 -10.50 -2.14 14.80
CA ALA A 135 -10.27 -1.23 15.92
C ALA A 135 -10.20 0.21 15.38
N HIS A 136 -10.86 1.16 16.05
CA HIS A 136 -11.09 2.48 15.47
C HIS A 136 -11.25 3.62 16.48
N VAL A 137 -11.15 4.85 15.97
CA VAL A 137 -11.40 6.11 16.70
C VAL A 137 -12.28 7.01 15.84
N GLY A 138 -13.60 7.01 16.07
CA GLY A 138 -14.54 7.72 15.19
C GLY A 138 -14.23 7.45 13.72
N ASP A 139 -14.08 8.46 12.89
CA ASP A 139 -13.63 8.36 11.50
C ASP A 139 -12.17 8.81 11.28
N ARG A 140 -11.30 8.68 12.29
CA ARG A 140 -9.93 9.25 12.29
C ARG A 140 -8.84 8.31 12.80
N THR A 141 -9.01 7.00 12.60
CA THR A 141 -8.11 5.99 13.17
C THR A 141 -6.64 6.19 12.76
N GLY A 142 -6.40 6.57 11.50
CA GLY A 142 -5.06 6.83 10.98
C GLY A 142 -4.37 8.03 11.63
N LEU A 143 -5.12 9.09 11.95
CA LEU A 143 -4.62 10.24 12.70
C LEU A 143 -4.19 9.83 14.11
N GLU A 144 -5.01 9.03 14.81
CA GLU A 144 -4.65 8.54 16.13
C GLU A 144 -3.38 7.69 16.08
N LEU A 145 -3.29 6.75 15.14
CA LEU A 145 -2.10 5.91 14.96
C LEU A 145 -0.84 6.76 14.76
N ILE A 146 -0.87 7.76 13.87
CA ILE A 146 0.28 8.63 13.63
C ILE A 146 0.63 9.43 14.89
N ARG A 147 -0.36 10.01 15.56
CA ARG A 147 -0.15 10.78 16.79
C ARG A 147 0.53 9.95 17.86
N THR A 148 0.06 8.72 18.11
CA THR A 148 0.63 7.80 19.09
C THR A 148 2.07 7.44 18.74
N LEU A 149 2.37 7.11 17.47
CA LEU A 149 3.73 6.81 17.04
C LEU A 149 4.66 8.03 17.16
N GLN A 150 4.18 9.24 16.84
CA GLN A 150 4.94 10.47 17.04
C GLN A 150 5.24 10.72 18.52
N GLN A 151 4.25 10.53 19.40
CA GLN A 151 4.45 10.65 20.85
C GLN A 151 5.48 9.63 21.36
N ARG A 152 5.46 8.40 20.83
CA ARG A 152 6.47 7.39 21.15
C ARG A 152 7.87 7.81 20.71
N ILE A 153 8.01 8.39 19.51
CA ILE A 153 9.29 8.96 19.04
C ILE A 153 9.77 10.07 19.97
N VAL A 154 8.91 11.02 20.33
CA VAL A 154 9.26 12.11 21.26
C VAL A 154 9.68 11.55 22.62
N ALA A 155 9.00 10.52 23.14
CA ALA A 155 9.40 9.87 24.39
C ALA A 155 10.79 9.22 24.31
N LEU A 156 11.13 8.59 23.17
CA LEU A 156 12.48 8.05 22.93
C LEU A 156 13.52 9.17 22.83
N GLN A 157 13.21 10.28 22.17
CA GLN A 157 14.09 11.46 22.10
C GLN A 157 14.29 12.11 23.48
N GLN A 158 13.27 12.09 24.35
CA GLN A 158 13.43 12.53 25.75
C GLN A 158 14.36 11.61 26.54
N ALA A 159 14.30 10.30 26.30
CA ALA A 159 15.25 9.36 26.88
C ALA A 159 16.67 9.60 26.34
N ASP A 160 16.81 9.87 25.03
CA ASP A 160 18.09 10.24 24.42
C ASP A 160 18.67 11.51 25.03
N ALA A 161 17.85 12.55 25.25
CA ALA A 161 18.28 13.77 25.91
C ALA A 161 18.74 13.54 27.35
N ALA A 162 18.06 12.65 28.09
CA ALA A 162 18.43 12.32 29.46
C ALA A 162 19.74 11.53 29.55
N GLU A 163 20.00 10.64 28.59
CA GLU A 163 21.19 9.76 28.60
C GLU A 163 22.41 10.40 27.92
N TYR A 164 22.21 11.08 26.79
CA TYR A 164 23.28 11.60 25.92
C TYR A 164 23.37 13.13 25.90
N GLY A 165 22.43 13.84 26.52
CA GLY A 165 22.39 15.32 26.52
C GLY A 165 21.89 15.95 25.21
N ASP A 166 21.42 15.14 24.26
CA ASP A 166 20.90 15.58 22.97
C ASP A 166 19.68 14.72 22.58
N PRO A 167 18.47 15.31 22.39
CA PRO A 167 17.28 14.54 22.00
C PRO A 167 17.41 13.85 20.64
N ASP A 168 18.33 14.29 19.78
CA ASP A 168 18.56 13.73 18.45
C ASP A 168 19.76 12.76 18.42
N ALA A 169 20.34 12.41 19.58
CA ALA A 169 21.56 11.61 19.66
C ALA A 169 21.42 10.24 18.98
N ARG A 170 20.27 9.58 19.18
CA ARG A 170 20.02 8.22 18.68
C ARG A 170 18.84 8.12 17.74
N LEU A 171 17.84 8.99 17.85
CA LEU A 171 16.70 9.02 16.94
C LEU A 171 16.43 10.46 16.47
N ARG A 172 16.56 10.71 15.16
CA ARG A 172 16.37 12.04 14.59
C ARG A 172 15.40 12.06 13.42
N VAL A 173 14.51 13.04 13.42
CA VAL A 173 13.59 13.31 12.31
C VAL A 173 14.12 14.41 11.40
N PHE A 174 14.20 14.12 10.10
CA PHE A 174 14.54 15.04 9.03
C PHE A 174 13.27 15.35 8.23
N ALA A 175 12.51 16.34 8.68
CA ALA A 175 11.32 16.82 7.99
C ALA A 175 11.68 17.55 6.70
N GLU A 176 10.72 17.59 5.76
CA GLU A 176 10.86 18.27 4.46
C GLU A 176 12.15 17.94 3.71
N THR A 177 12.57 16.67 3.77
CA THR A 177 13.78 16.14 3.13
C THR A 177 13.38 15.00 2.20
N ALA A 178 13.76 15.09 0.92
CA ALA A 178 13.45 14.09 -0.09
C ALA A 178 14.71 13.32 -0.47
N VAL A 179 14.62 11.99 -0.56
CA VAL A 179 15.70 11.13 -1.07
C VAL A 179 15.51 10.94 -2.57
N THR A 180 16.58 11.12 -3.35
CA THR A 180 16.58 10.99 -4.80
C THR A 180 17.41 9.80 -5.29
N SER A 181 18.33 9.29 -4.47
CA SER A 181 19.16 8.13 -4.81
C SER A 181 19.51 7.29 -3.58
N LEU A 182 19.59 5.98 -3.77
CA LEU A 182 20.22 5.05 -2.82
C LEU A 182 21.65 4.80 -3.31
N ILE A 183 22.59 4.73 -2.37
CA ILE A 183 23.98 4.45 -2.68
C ILE A 183 24.22 2.98 -2.40
N ARG A 184 24.65 2.28 -3.44
CA ARG A 184 24.99 0.86 -3.42
C ARG A 184 26.43 0.69 -3.85
N GLU A 185 27.13 -0.27 -3.26
CA GLU A 185 28.45 -0.67 -3.73
C GLU A 185 28.39 -1.22 -5.16
N ASP A 186 29.50 -1.09 -5.89
CA ASP A 186 29.63 -1.61 -7.25
C ASP A 186 29.58 -3.17 -7.24
N GLY A 187 29.10 -3.76 -8.34
CA GLY A 187 29.04 -5.21 -8.56
C GLY A 187 27.70 -5.88 -8.21
N ASP A 188 27.55 -7.14 -8.60
CA ASP A 188 26.27 -7.88 -8.49
C ASP A 188 25.86 -8.16 -7.04
N ALA A 189 26.84 -8.30 -6.12
CA ALA A 189 26.62 -8.49 -4.69
C ALA A 189 26.69 -7.19 -3.88
N GLY A 190 26.70 -6.02 -4.54
CA GLY A 190 26.79 -4.72 -3.88
C GLY A 190 25.67 -4.50 -2.86
N ARG A 191 26.05 -4.02 -1.67
CA ARG A 191 25.11 -3.68 -0.58
C ARG A 191 24.81 -2.19 -0.54
N ILE A 192 23.70 -1.82 0.10
CA ILE A 192 23.40 -0.43 0.43
C ILE A 192 24.42 0.11 1.43
N VAL A 193 24.92 1.32 1.17
CA VAL A 193 25.84 2.07 2.03
C VAL A 193 25.36 3.48 2.34
N GLY A 194 24.22 3.90 1.79
CA GLY A 194 23.63 5.18 2.15
C GLY A 194 22.49 5.64 1.25
N ALA A 195 22.10 6.89 1.44
CA ALA A 195 21.07 7.57 0.67
C ALA A 195 21.43 9.04 0.46
N PHE A 196 21.17 9.55 -0.75
CA PHE A 196 21.37 10.95 -1.11
C PHE A 196 20.01 11.65 -1.29
N GLY A 197 19.92 12.88 -0.81
CA GLY A 197 18.72 13.67 -0.94
C GLY A 197 18.96 15.17 -0.87
N TYR A 198 17.86 15.90 -0.71
CA TYR A 198 17.89 17.35 -0.54
C TYR A 198 16.80 17.81 0.44
N ARG A 199 17.07 18.92 1.12
CA ARG A 199 16.08 19.63 1.94
C ARG A 199 15.22 20.50 1.03
N ARG A 200 13.91 20.31 1.07
CA ARG A 200 12.96 21.05 0.23
C ARG A 200 12.90 22.52 0.59
N VAL A 201 13.15 22.89 1.85
CA VAL A 201 13.04 24.27 2.33
C VAL A 201 14.09 25.18 1.72
N ASP A 202 15.36 24.75 1.67
CA ASP A 202 16.49 25.58 1.22
C ASP A 202 17.24 25.00 0.01
N GLY A 203 16.82 23.83 -0.47
CA GLY A 203 17.45 23.12 -1.57
C GLY A 203 18.74 22.39 -1.21
N GLY A 204 19.24 22.50 0.02
CA GLY A 204 20.54 21.99 0.46
C GLY A 204 20.66 20.47 0.31
N PHE A 205 21.77 20.00 -0.25
CA PHE A 205 22.01 18.58 -0.44
C PHE A 205 22.41 17.90 0.87
N VAL A 206 21.92 16.68 1.06
CA VAL A 206 22.18 15.86 2.24
C VAL A 206 22.59 14.45 1.81
N LEU A 207 23.52 13.88 2.57
CA LEU A 207 24.00 12.53 2.39
C LEU A 207 23.89 11.80 3.72
N PHE A 208 23.23 10.64 3.71
CA PHE A 208 23.11 9.75 4.85
C PHE A 208 23.93 8.49 4.56
N GLU A 209 25.01 8.29 5.30
CA GLU A 209 25.83 7.09 5.26
C GLU A 209 25.24 6.11 6.28
N ALA A 210 24.82 4.94 5.80
CA ALA A 210 24.19 3.91 6.62
C ALA A 210 24.27 2.52 5.97
N PRO A 211 24.61 1.47 6.73
CA PRO A 211 24.65 0.10 6.23
C PRO A 211 23.26 -0.49 5.97
N ALA A 212 22.20 0.09 6.54
CA ALA A 212 20.82 -0.35 6.34
C ALA A 212 19.87 0.82 6.03
N VAL A 213 19.03 0.63 4.99
CA VAL A 213 17.98 1.56 4.60
C VAL A 213 16.62 0.84 4.57
N ILE A 214 15.61 1.43 5.21
CA ILE A 214 14.23 0.96 5.19
C ILE A 214 13.38 1.91 4.35
N LEU A 215 12.75 1.41 3.30
CA LEU A 215 11.76 2.12 2.49
C LEU A 215 10.37 2.00 3.12
N ALA A 216 9.74 3.13 3.40
CA ALA A 216 8.37 3.24 3.93
C ALA A 216 7.63 4.43 3.28
N THR A 217 7.79 4.58 1.97
CA THR A 217 7.49 5.82 1.22
C THR A 217 6.04 5.96 0.76
N GLY A 218 5.18 4.97 1.00
CA GLY A 218 3.81 4.95 0.48
C GLY A 218 3.73 4.52 -0.99
N GLY A 219 2.58 4.78 -1.62
CA GLY A 219 2.21 4.28 -2.93
C GLY A 219 2.48 5.20 -4.12
N ILE A 220 1.65 5.04 -5.16
CA ILE A 220 1.90 5.56 -6.52
C ILE A 220 0.78 6.46 -7.06
N GLY A 221 -0.20 6.83 -6.22
CA GLY A 221 -1.45 7.45 -6.66
C GLY A 221 -1.30 8.72 -7.49
N LYS A 222 -0.20 9.47 -7.37
CA LYS A 222 0.04 10.68 -8.18
C LYS A 222 0.35 10.40 -9.64
N ALA A 223 0.55 9.15 -10.03
CA ALA A 223 0.55 8.74 -11.43
C ALA A 223 -0.85 8.73 -12.06
N PHE A 224 -1.93 8.82 -11.26
CA PHE A 224 -3.32 8.83 -11.74
C PHE A 224 -3.97 10.19 -11.56
N ARG A 225 -4.83 10.59 -12.50
CA ARG A 225 -5.59 11.85 -12.43
C ARG A 225 -6.52 11.90 -11.22
N THR A 226 -7.32 10.84 -11.01
CA THR A 226 -8.26 10.77 -9.88
C THR A 226 -7.71 9.79 -8.84
N THR A 227 -7.22 10.33 -7.73
CA THR A 227 -6.67 9.55 -6.62
C THR A 227 -7.11 10.12 -5.28
N SER A 228 -7.23 9.24 -4.30
CA SER A 228 -7.42 9.62 -2.89
C SER A 228 -6.09 9.88 -2.17
N ASN A 229 -4.96 9.58 -2.82
CA ASN A 229 -3.65 9.70 -2.19
C ASN A 229 -3.18 11.15 -2.11
N SER A 230 -2.43 11.45 -1.05
CA SER A 230 -1.78 12.75 -0.85
C SER A 230 -0.69 13.00 -1.91
N TRP A 231 -0.25 14.25 -2.00
CA TRP A 231 0.71 14.70 -3.01
C TRP A 231 2.07 13.98 -2.97
N GLU A 232 2.42 13.34 -1.85
CA GLU A 232 3.68 12.61 -1.65
C GLU A 232 3.76 11.29 -2.44
N TYR A 233 2.64 10.75 -2.93
CA TYR A 233 2.54 9.40 -3.52
C TYR A 233 3.06 9.34 -4.96
N THR A 234 4.33 9.69 -5.16
CA THR A 234 5.02 9.76 -6.45
C THR A 234 5.82 8.49 -6.78
N GLY A 235 5.61 7.40 -6.05
CA GLY A 235 6.30 6.12 -6.29
C GLY A 235 7.80 6.16 -6.00
N ASP A 236 8.27 7.09 -5.16
CA ASP A 236 9.71 7.33 -4.93
C ASP A 236 10.44 6.07 -4.46
N GLY A 237 9.96 5.40 -3.41
CA GLY A 237 10.61 4.19 -2.88
C GLY A 237 10.62 3.02 -3.85
N HIS A 238 9.57 2.86 -4.67
CA HIS A 238 9.52 1.83 -5.71
C HIS A 238 10.62 2.07 -6.76
N ALA A 239 10.76 3.32 -7.22
CA ALA A 239 11.80 3.70 -8.18
C ALA A 239 13.20 3.62 -7.58
N LEU A 240 13.38 4.02 -6.31
CA LEU A 240 14.65 3.89 -5.57
C LEU A 240 15.06 2.42 -5.46
N ALA A 241 14.13 1.53 -5.13
CA ALA A 241 14.37 0.09 -5.05
C ALA A 241 14.80 -0.48 -6.40
N LEU A 242 14.05 -0.17 -7.47
CA LEU A 242 14.38 -0.61 -8.83
C LEU A 242 15.78 -0.16 -9.27
N ARG A 243 16.13 1.12 -9.05
CA ARG A 243 17.45 1.65 -9.41
C ARG A 243 18.59 1.09 -8.55
N ALA A 244 18.29 0.65 -7.33
CA ALA A 244 19.23 -0.08 -6.49
C ALA A 244 19.38 -1.56 -6.89
N GLY A 245 18.63 -2.04 -7.89
CA GLY A 245 18.65 -3.42 -8.36
C GLY A 245 17.66 -4.35 -7.65
N ALA A 246 16.83 -3.82 -6.75
CA ALA A 246 15.78 -4.60 -6.12
C ALA A 246 14.62 -4.83 -7.09
N SER A 247 13.88 -5.90 -6.84
CA SER A 247 12.70 -6.25 -7.61
C SER A 247 11.41 -5.71 -6.98
N LEU A 248 10.47 -5.34 -7.85
CA LEU A 248 9.08 -5.15 -7.47
C LEU A 248 8.28 -6.39 -7.86
N ILE A 249 7.20 -6.69 -7.16
CA ILE A 249 6.26 -7.75 -7.52
C ILE A 249 4.85 -7.20 -7.71
N ASN A 250 4.11 -7.78 -8.66
CA ASN A 250 2.66 -7.64 -8.75
C ASN A 250 2.17 -6.19 -8.92
N MET A 251 2.95 -5.36 -9.64
CA MET A 251 2.68 -3.93 -9.83
C MET A 251 1.38 -3.64 -10.59
N GLU A 252 0.86 -4.60 -11.37
CA GLU A 252 -0.40 -4.51 -12.08
C GLU A 252 -1.62 -4.40 -11.16
N PHE A 253 -1.51 -4.83 -9.91
CA PHE A 253 -2.60 -4.78 -8.94
C PHE A 253 -2.65 -3.42 -8.25
N VAL A 254 -3.50 -2.54 -8.77
CA VAL A 254 -3.81 -1.22 -8.21
C VAL A 254 -5.28 -1.22 -7.79
N GLN A 255 -5.54 -0.97 -6.51
CA GLN A 255 -6.90 -0.93 -5.98
C GLN A 255 -7.51 0.46 -6.18
N PHE A 256 -8.71 0.45 -6.72
CA PHE A 256 -9.58 1.61 -6.81
C PHE A 256 -10.64 1.50 -5.72
N HIS A 257 -10.74 2.52 -4.87
CA HIS A 257 -11.80 2.61 -3.88
C HIS A 257 -13.12 2.95 -4.58
N PRO A 258 -14.22 2.22 -4.32
CA PRO A 258 -15.47 2.40 -5.06
C PRO A 258 -16.14 3.76 -4.81
N THR A 259 -15.91 4.35 -3.63
CA THR A 259 -16.60 5.56 -3.18
C THR A 259 -15.65 6.72 -2.93
N GLY A 260 -14.91 7.15 -3.95
CA GLY A 260 -14.27 8.47 -3.95
C GLY A 260 -15.25 9.52 -4.49
N MET A 261 -15.27 10.71 -3.92
CA MET A 261 -16.14 11.79 -4.39
C MET A 261 -15.90 12.09 -5.87
N VAL A 262 -16.96 12.18 -6.67
CA VAL A 262 -16.88 12.59 -8.09
C VAL A 262 -17.25 14.07 -8.24
N TRP A 263 -18.18 14.54 -7.42
CA TRP A 263 -18.69 15.90 -7.42
C TRP A 263 -18.92 16.40 -5.99
N PRO A 264 -18.63 17.69 -5.68
CA PRO A 264 -18.09 18.73 -6.57
C PRO A 264 -16.59 18.61 -6.85
N PRO A 265 -16.04 19.37 -7.84
CA PRO A 265 -14.64 19.26 -8.24
C PRO A 265 -13.65 19.56 -7.11
N SER A 266 -14.03 20.39 -6.13
CA SER A 266 -13.18 20.75 -4.98
C SER A 266 -12.86 19.57 -4.05
N VAL A 267 -13.68 18.53 -4.06
CA VAL A 267 -13.51 17.32 -3.24
C VAL A 267 -13.35 16.07 -4.09
N LYS A 268 -13.19 16.21 -5.41
CA LYS A 268 -13.02 15.07 -6.32
C LYS A 268 -11.84 14.19 -5.90
N GLY A 269 -12.08 12.89 -5.79
CA GLY A 269 -11.11 11.89 -5.34
C GLY A 269 -10.96 11.80 -3.82
N ILE A 270 -11.50 12.74 -3.03
CA ILE A 270 -11.53 12.60 -1.57
C ILE A 270 -12.35 11.36 -1.22
N LEU A 271 -11.79 10.56 -0.33
CA LEU A 271 -12.37 9.30 0.12
C LEU A 271 -13.69 9.55 0.86
N VAL A 272 -14.72 8.76 0.53
CA VAL A 272 -15.84 8.51 1.43
C VAL A 272 -15.62 7.15 2.07
N THR A 273 -15.40 7.12 3.39
CA THR A 273 -15.13 5.88 4.15
C THR A 273 -16.11 4.77 3.81
N GLU A 274 -15.56 3.57 3.71
CA GLU A 274 -16.35 2.35 3.54
C GLU A 274 -17.23 2.04 4.77
N SER A 275 -16.94 2.64 5.93
CA SER A 275 -17.86 2.56 7.08
C SER A 275 -19.24 3.13 6.77
N VAL A 276 -19.41 4.07 5.81
CA VAL A 276 -20.75 4.56 5.42
C VAL A 276 -21.62 3.41 4.93
N ARG A 277 -21.05 2.49 4.13
CA ARG A 277 -21.75 1.27 3.70
C ARG A 277 -21.91 0.28 4.85
N GLY A 278 -20.88 0.14 5.70
CA GLY A 278 -20.93 -0.70 6.91
C GLY A 278 -21.98 -0.28 7.93
N ASP A 279 -22.36 1.00 7.94
CA ASP A 279 -23.33 1.61 8.85
C ASP A 279 -24.73 1.76 8.24
N GLY A 280 -25.00 1.23 7.04
CA GLY A 280 -26.35 1.25 6.45
C GLY A 280 -26.52 2.08 5.18
N GLY A 281 -25.47 2.76 4.72
CA GLY A 281 -25.49 3.52 3.47
C GLY A 281 -25.61 2.62 2.25
N VAL A 282 -26.41 3.05 1.26
CA VAL A 282 -26.74 2.26 0.07
C VAL A 282 -26.26 2.93 -1.21
N LEU A 283 -25.92 2.13 -2.22
CA LEU A 283 -25.55 2.63 -3.55
C LEU A 283 -26.77 2.64 -4.46
N ARG A 284 -27.06 3.79 -5.08
CA ARG A 284 -28.18 3.98 -6.01
C ARG A 284 -27.70 4.54 -7.34
N ASN A 285 -28.29 4.08 -8.43
CA ASN A 285 -28.05 4.63 -9.76
C ASN A 285 -28.93 5.87 -10.02
N SER A 286 -28.84 6.48 -11.20
CA SER A 286 -29.63 7.69 -11.53
C SER A 286 -31.14 7.47 -11.67
N LYS A 287 -31.60 6.21 -11.69
CA LYS A 287 -33.02 5.85 -11.62
C LYS A 287 -33.51 5.67 -10.19
N GLY A 288 -32.62 5.77 -9.20
CA GLY A 288 -32.91 5.52 -7.79
C GLY A 288 -32.90 4.03 -7.41
N GLU A 289 -32.49 3.14 -8.30
CA GLU A 289 -32.45 1.68 -8.06
C GLU A 289 -31.23 1.33 -7.19
N ARG A 290 -31.44 0.48 -6.17
CA ARG A 290 -30.36 -0.07 -5.34
C ARG A 290 -29.72 -1.25 -6.10
N PHE A 291 -28.79 -0.93 -7.00
CA PHE A 291 -28.38 -1.84 -8.08
C PHE A 291 -27.45 -2.98 -7.66
N MET A 292 -26.81 -2.93 -6.48
CA MET A 292 -25.75 -3.90 -6.12
C MET A 292 -26.23 -5.37 -6.06
N PHE A 293 -27.53 -5.63 -5.92
CA PHE A 293 -28.10 -6.99 -5.96
C PHE A 293 -27.91 -7.68 -7.31
N ASP A 294 -27.83 -6.92 -8.40
CA ASP A 294 -27.66 -7.44 -9.76
C ASP A 294 -26.22 -7.87 -10.06
N TYR A 295 -25.27 -7.53 -9.17
CA TYR A 295 -23.84 -7.69 -9.39
C TYR A 295 -23.17 -8.66 -8.40
N VAL A 296 -23.93 -9.48 -7.67
CA VAL A 296 -23.35 -10.46 -6.72
C VAL A 296 -22.80 -11.67 -7.47
N PRO A 297 -21.46 -11.89 -7.48
CA PRO A 297 -20.86 -13.03 -8.15
C PRO A 297 -21.26 -14.37 -7.50
N ASP A 298 -21.33 -15.43 -8.29
CA ASP A 298 -21.74 -16.77 -7.84
C ASP A 298 -20.94 -17.27 -6.62
N VAL A 299 -19.62 -17.01 -6.60
CA VAL A 299 -18.73 -17.40 -5.49
C VAL A 299 -19.12 -16.79 -4.15
N PHE A 300 -19.77 -15.62 -4.16
CA PHE A 300 -20.22 -14.88 -2.98
C PHE A 300 -21.71 -15.06 -2.67
N ARG A 301 -22.53 -15.57 -3.60
CA ARG A 301 -24.01 -15.57 -3.48
C ARG A 301 -24.55 -16.17 -2.17
N SER A 302 -23.88 -17.20 -1.64
CA SER A 302 -24.25 -17.81 -0.34
C SER A 302 -24.09 -16.89 0.88
N GLN A 303 -23.25 -15.85 0.79
CA GLN A 303 -22.89 -14.98 1.91
C GLN A 303 -23.64 -13.63 1.91
N TYR A 304 -24.25 -13.26 0.77
CA TYR A 304 -24.88 -11.96 0.57
C TYR A 304 -26.38 -12.10 0.34
N ALA A 305 -27.11 -11.08 0.78
CA ALA A 305 -28.56 -11.01 0.72
C ALA A 305 -29.06 -10.93 -0.73
N GLU A 306 -30.20 -11.57 -0.98
CA GLU A 306 -30.87 -11.57 -2.29
C GLU A 306 -31.96 -10.50 -2.40
N THR A 307 -32.37 -9.93 -1.26
CA THR A 307 -33.43 -8.91 -1.20
C THR A 307 -33.02 -7.75 -0.32
N GLU A 308 -33.58 -6.56 -0.58
CA GLU A 308 -33.35 -5.38 0.26
C GLU A 308 -33.78 -5.61 1.72
N ALA A 309 -34.88 -6.32 1.95
CA ALA A 309 -35.38 -6.61 3.30
C ALA A 309 -34.41 -7.50 4.11
N GLU A 310 -33.85 -8.53 3.46
CA GLU A 310 -32.83 -9.38 4.10
C GLU A 310 -31.54 -8.59 4.37
N ALA A 311 -31.10 -7.78 3.40
CA ALA A 311 -29.91 -6.93 3.53
C ALA A 311 -30.06 -5.91 4.66
N ASP A 312 -31.25 -5.34 4.83
CA ASP A 312 -31.53 -4.35 5.86
C ASP A 312 -31.61 -5.01 7.25
N GLY A 313 -32.20 -6.22 7.35
CA GLY A 313 -32.25 -6.99 8.59
C GLY A 313 -30.87 -7.37 9.14
N TRP A 314 -29.83 -7.40 8.30
CA TRP A 314 -28.45 -7.68 8.72
C TRP A 314 -27.86 -6.63 9.66
N TYR A 315 -28.25 -5.36 9.54
CA TYR A 315 -27.70 -4.32 10.43
C TYR A 315 -28.20 -4.47 11.87
N ASP A 316 -29.37 -5.09 12.05
CA ASP A 316 -29.97 -5.35 13.37
C ASP A 316 -29.64 -6.76 13.89
N ASP A 317 -29.63 -7.76 13.02
CA ASP A 317 -29.39 -9.16 13.36
C ASP A 317 -28.48 -9.86 12.32
N PRO A 318 -27.15 -9.64 12.40
CA PRO A 318 -26.18 -10.27 11.51
C PRO A 318 -26.12 -11.79 11.60
N ALA A 319 -26.68 -12.40 12.65
CA ALA A 319 -26.60 -13.84 12.88
C ALA A 319 -27.63 -14.61 12.05
N HIS A 320 -28.75 -13.97 11.67
CA HIS A 320 -29.84 -14.60 10.95
C HIS A 320 -30.10 -14.03 9.55
N HIS A 321 -29.40 -12.95 9.18
CA HIS A 321 -29.51 -12.34 7.85
C HIS A 321 -28.17 -12.41 7.12
N ARG A 322 -28.22 -12.45 5.78
CA ARG A 322 -27.03 -12.37 4.94
C ARG A 322 -26.60 -10.92 4.72
N ARG A 323 -25.32 -10.74 4.38
CA ARG A 323 -24.69 -9.42 4.27
C ARG A 323 -25.28 -8.60 3.12
N PRO A 324 -25.39 -7.27 3.25
CA PRO A 324 -25.75 -6.40 2.15
C PRO A 324 -24.70 -6.45 1.02
N PRO A 325 -25.10 -6.53 -0.27
CA PRO A 325 -24.19 -6.52 -1.42
C PRO A 325 -23.26 -5.30 -1.48
N GLU A 326 -23.61 -4.18 -0.85
CA GLU A 326 -22.73 -3.01 -0.72
C GLU A 326 -21.42 -3.31 0.04
N LEU A 327 -21.37 -4.40 0.82
CA LEU A 327 -20.18 -4.84 1.55
C LEU A 327 -19.33 -5.88 0.79
N LEU A 328 -19.62 -6.12 -0.49
CA LEU A 328 -18.75 -6.88 -1.37
C LEU A 328 -17.31 -6.30 -1.41
N PRO A 329 -16.31 -7.11 -1.79
CA PRO A 329 -14.95 -6.62 -2.00
C PRO A 329 -14.90 -5.42 -2.96
N ARG A 330 -13.94 -4.52 -2.72
CA ARG A 330 -13.85 -3.22 -3.40
C ARG A 330 -13.78 -3.33 -4.92
N ASP A 331 -13.11 -4.35 -5.44
CA ASP A 331 -13.00 -4.60 -6.88
C ASP A 331 -14.36 -4.93 -7.52
N GLU A 332 -15.20 -5.71 -6.84
CA GLU A 332 -16.56 -6.03 -7.31
C GLU A 332 -17.44 -4.77 -7.35
N VAL A 333 -17.44 -3.97 -6.27
CA VAL A 333 -18.23 -2.74 -6.19
C VAL A 333 -17.75 -1.71 -7.22
N ALA A 334 -16.45 -1.56 -7.41
CA ALA A 334 -15.90 -0.64 -8.40
C ALA A 334 -16.27 -1.04 -9.84
N ARG A 335 -16.26 -2.34 -10.16
CA ARG A 335 -16.74 -2.86 -11.46
C ARG A 335 -18.24 -2.60 -11.65
N ALA A 336 -19.07 -2.87 -10.65
CA ALA A 336 -20.51 -2.63 -10.70
C ALA A 336 -20.83 -1.16 -11.00
N ILE A 337 -20.17 -0.21 -10.31
CA ILE A 337 -20.33 1.23 -10.57
C ILE A 337 -19.93 1.57 -12.01
N ASN A 338 -18.82 1.03 -12.50
CA ASN A 338 -18.38 1.28 -13.87
C ASN A 338 -19.37 0.74 -14.90
N SER A 339 -19.99 -0.43 -14.66
CA SER A 339 -21.05 -0.98 -15.52
C SER A 339 -22.28 -0.08 -15.54
N GLU A 340 -22.77 0.38 -14.39
CA GLU A 340 -23.90 1.33 -14.31
C GLU A 340 -23.63 2.61 -15.11
N VAL A 341 -22.41 3.16 -15.01
CA VAL A 341 -22.01 4.36 -15.76
C VAL A 341 -21.98 4.08 -17.27
N LYS A 342 -21.36 2.98 -17.70
CA LYS A 342 -21.29 2.58 -19.12
C LYS A 342 -22.66 2.35 -19.74
N GLU A 343 -23.60 1.84 -18.96
CA GLU A 343 -24.98 1.58 -19.40
C GLU A 343 -25.90 2.80 -19.28
N GLY A 344 -25.35 3.99 -19.02
CA GLY A 344 -26.09 5.25 -18.97
C GLY A 344 -26.95 5.45 -17.72
N ARG A 345 -26.71 4.65 -16.66
CA ARG A 345 -27.39 4.74 -15.36
C ARG A 345 -26.54 5.43 -14.28
N GLY A 346 -25.39 6.00 -14.65
CA GLY A 346 -24.56 6.77 -13.74
C GLY A 346 -25.19 8.10 -13.28
N SER A 347 -24.61 8.71 -12.24
CA SER A 347 -24.94 10.06 -11.80
C SER A 347 -24.57 11.12 -12.86
N PRO A 348 -25.08 12.36 -12.76
CA PRO A 348 -24.85 13.40 -13.78
C PRO A 348 -23.36 13.70 -14.06
N HIS A 349 -22.49 13.58 -13.04
CA HIS A 349 -21.07 13.90 -13.16
C HIS A 349 -20.17 12.65 -13.30
N GLY A 350 -20.78 11.47 -13.42
CA GLY A 350 -20.10 10.18 -13.43
C GLY A 350 -20.07 9.51 -12.05
N GLY A 351 -20.04 8.17 -12.04
CA GLY A 351 -20.22 7.40 -10.82
C GLY A 351 -21.69 7.13 -10.52
N VAL A 352 -22.03 7.00 -9.24
CA VAL A 352 -23.37 6.68 -8.69
C VAL A 352 -23.62 7.47 -7.41
N PHE A 353 -24.79 7.32 -6.79
CA PHE A 353 -25.12 7.94 -5.52
C PHE A 353 -24.84 7.01 -4.34
N LEU A 354 -24.17 7.50 -3.31
CA LEU A 354 -24.10 6.87 -1.99
C LEU A 354 -24.99 7.63 -1.01
N ASP A 355 -26.02 6.95 -0.51
CA ASP A 355 -27.07 7.53 0.32
C ASP A 355 -27.07 6.90 1.72
N VAL A 356 -26.79 7.72 2.73
CA VAL A 356 -26.95 7.40 4.15
C VAL A 356 -27.99 8.29 4.83
N SER A 357 -28.32 9.45 4.25
CA SER A 357 -29.24 10.43 4.84
C SER A 357 -30.68 9.96 4.85
N SER A 358 -31.08 9.11 3.89
CA SER A 358 -32.39 8.46 3.91
C SER A 358 -32.48 7.27 4.86
N ARG A 359 -31.34 6.85 5.45
CA ARG A 359 -31.20 5.60 6.20
C ARG A 359 -31.00 5.82 7.69
N LEU A 360 -30.26 6.86 8.08
CA LEU A 360 -29.94 7.17 9.46
C LEU A 360 -30.39 8.59 9.85
N PRO A 361 -30.79 8.82 11.11
CA PRO A 361 -31.02 10.16 11.61
C PRO A 361 -29.76 11.04 11.53
N ALA A 362 -29.93 12.32 11.22
CA ALA A 362 -28.82 13.27 11.08
C ALA A 362 -27.88 13.35 12.31
N GLU A 363 -28.43 13.22 13.52
CA GLU A 363 -27.63 13.19 14.76
C GLU A 363 -26.71 11.98 14.82
N GLU A 364 -27.20 10.82 14.37
CA GLU A 364 -26.42 9.59 14.34
C GLU A 364 -25.30 9.65 13.30
N ILE A 365 -25.59 10.19 12.12
CA ILE A 365 -24.58 10.43 11.07
C ILE A 365 -23.47 11.33 11.61
N ARG A 366 -23.80 12.45 12.27
CA ARG A 366 -22.80 13.36 12.85
C ARG A 366 -21.98 12.73 13.96
N ARG A 367 -22.58 11.81 14.74
CA ARG A 367 -21.88 11.08 15.80
C ARG A 367 -20.91 10.04 15.23
N ARG A 368 -21.30 9.30 14.20
CA ARG A 368 -20.49 8.22 13.59
C ARG A 368 -19.43 8.74 12.61
N LEU A 369 -19.74 9.82 11.87
CA LEU A 369 -18.93 10.39 10.79
C LEU A 369 -18.66 11.90 10.99
N PRO A 370 -18.15 12.33 12.17
CA PRO A 370 -18.03 13.74 12.51
C PRO A 370 -17.06 14.50 11.62
N SER A 371 -15.92 13.89 11.27
CA SER A 371 -14.87 14.54 10.48
C SER A 371 -15.30 14.65 9.04
N MET A 372 -15.92 13.61 8.50
CA MET A 372 -16.44 13.58 7.15
C MET A 372 -17.57 14.59 6.93
N HIS A 373 -18.55 14.63 7.84
CA HIS A 373 -19.62 15.62 7.79
C HIS A 373 -19.04 17.05 7.79
N HIS A 374 -18.10 17.33 8.70
CA HIS A 374 -17.43 18.62 8.74
C HIS A 374 -16.63 18.90 7.45
N GLN A 375 -15.84 17.95 6.97
CA GLN A 375 -14.99 18.10 5.80
C GLN A 375 -15.81 18.41 4.54
N PHE A 376 -16.84 17.62 4.25
CA PHE A 376 -17.65 17.83 3.04
C PHE A 376 -18.54 19.07 3.16
N LYS A 377 -19.06 19.38 4.35
CA LYS A 377 -19.85 20.58 4.54
C LYS A 377 -19.01 21.85 4.40
N GLU A 378 -17.81 21.90 4.97
CA GLU A 378 -16.94 23.08 4.90
C GLU A 378 -16.24 23.24 3.54
N LEU A 379 -15.75 22.15 2.94
CA LEU A 379 -14.95 22.24 1.70
C LEU A 379 -15.80 22.26 0.42
N ALA A 380 -17.04 21.77 0.48
CA ALA A 380 -17.86 21.52 -0.69
C ALA A 380 -19.34 21.88 -0.53
N ASP A 381 -19.77 22.35 0.64
CA ASP A 381 -21.18 22.60 1.00
C ASP A 381 -22.09 21.38 0.85
N VAL A 382 -21.52 20.17 0.81
CA VAL A 382 -22.26 18.91 0.72
C VAL A 382 -22.68 18.47 2.11
N ASP A 383 -23.99 18.42 2.37
CA ASP A 383 -24.52 17.97 3.66
C ASP A 383 -24.93 16.49 3.59
N ILE A 384 -24.01 15.62 4.01
CA ILE A 384 -24.21 14.15 4.03
C ILE A 384 -25.36 13.70 4.95
N THR A 385 -25.92 14.60 5.78
CA THR A 385 -27.10 14.31 6.62
C THR A 385 -28.41 14.62 5.91
N ALA A 386 -28.37 15.27 4.75
CA ALA A 386 -29.54 15.74 4.02
C ALA A 386 -29.61 15.23 2.57
N GLU A 387 -28.47 14.97 1.92
CA GLU A 387 -28.41 14.61 0.50
C GLU A 387 -27.43 13.47 0.21
N PRO A 388 -27.63 12.69 -0.86
CA PRO A 388 -26.70 11.64 -1.27
C PRO A 388 -25.43 12.22 -1.90
N MET A 389 -24.32 11.51 -1.75
CA MET A 389 -23.03 11.88 -2.34
C MET A 389 -22.86 11.26 -3.73
N GLU A 390 -22.38 12.02 -4.70
CA GLU A 390 -21.92 11.46 -5.99
C GLU A 390 -20.54 10.87 -5.84
N VAL A 391 -20.44 9.55 -6.00
CA VAL A 391 -19.22 8.79 -5.74
C VAL A 391 -18.88 7.85 -6.88
N GLY A 392 -17.60 7.53 -7.03
CA GLY A 392 -17.12 6.61 -8.03
C GLY A 392 -15.70 6.10 -7.78
N PRO A 393 -15.28 5.10 -8.56
CA PRO A 393 -13.98 4.47 -8.41
C PRO A 393 -12.80 5.45 -8.51
N THR A 394 -11.90 5.40 -7.53
CA THR A 394 -10.76 6.32 -7.38
C THR A 394 -9.49 5.56 -7.01
N CYS A 395 -8.34 5.84 -7.66
CA CYS A 395 -7.07 5.19 -7.33
C CYS A 395 -6.73 5.41 -5.85
N HIS A 396 -6.41 4.34 -5.12
CA HIS A 396 -6.38 4.39 -3.66
C HIS A 396 -5.19 3.67 -3.02
N TYR A 397 -4.80 2.51 -3.52
CA TYR A 397 -3.74 1.71 -2.92
C TYR A 397 -3.06 0.86 -3.99
N VAL A 398 -1.76 0.65 -3.89
CA VAL A 398 -1.03 -0.32 -4.73
C VAL A 398 -0.71 -1.58 -3.91
N MET A 399 -1.12 -2.75 -4.40
CA MET A 399 -0.87 -4.02 -3.71
C MET A 399 0.49 -4.62 -4.07
N GLY A 400 0.96 -4.35 -5.28
CA GLY A 400 2.33 -4.60 -5.67
C GLY A 400 3.30 -3.68 -4.96
N GLY A 401 4.58 -4.04 -4.97
CA GLY A 401 5.63 -3.24 -4.34
C GLY A 401 6.95 -3.96 -4.31
N VAL A 402 7.91 -3.43 -3.55
CA VAL A 402 9.22 -4.05 -3.33
C VAL A 402 9.02 -5.47 -2.81
N ARG A 403 9.64 -6.45 -3.46
CA ARG A 403 9.66 -7.83 -2.98
C ARG A 403 10.51 -7.88 -1.73
N VAL A 404 9.96 -8.44 -0.66
CA VAL A 404 10.67 -8.61 0.60
C VAL A 404 10.45 -9.99 1.18
N ASP A 405 11.40 -10.43 2.00
CA ASP A 405 11.25 -11.59 2.87
C ASP A 405 10.18 -11.34 3.94
N ALA A 406 9.30 -12.31 4.17
CA ALA A 406 8.13 -12.15 5.05
C ALA A 406 8.51 -11.93 6.53
N ASP A 407 9.60 -12.55 6.98
CA ASP A 407 9.98 -12.53 8.39
C ASP A 407 10.86 -11.32 8.73
N THR A 408 11.74 -10.90 7.83
CA THR A 408 12.72 -9.83 8.06
C THR A 408 12.39 -8.52 7.35
N ALA A 409 11.50 -8.54 6.35
CA ALA A 409 11.22 -7.44 5.43
C ALA A 409 12.45 -6.95 4.61
N ALA A 410 13.50 -7.77 4.50
CA ALA A 410 14.65 -7.52 3.65
C ALA A 410 14.29 -7.71 2.17
N SER A 411 14.80 -6.86 1.28
CA SER A 411 14.66 -7.03 -0.17
C SER A 411 15.74 -7.94 -0.76
N ASP A 412 15.75 -8.11 -2.08
CA ASP A 412 16.83 -8.83 -2.79
C ASP A 412 18.14 -8.04 -2.92
N VAL A 413 18.22 -6.83 -2.35
CA VAL A 413 19.46 -6.03 -2.26
C VAL A 413 19.94 -6.00 -0.82
N PRO A 414 21.17 -6.47 -0.51
CA PRO A 414 21.69 -6.46 0.85
C PRO A 414 21.69 -5.06 1.47
N GLY A 415 21.18 -4.95 2.70
CA GLY A 415 21.03 -3.68 3.41
C GLY A 415 19.80 -2.86 3.02
N LEU A 416 18.97 -3.32 2.08
CA LEU A 416 17.70 -2.69 1.73
C LEU A 416 16.51 -3.46 2.32
N PHE A 417 15.58 -2.74 2.93
CA PHE A 417 14.36 -3.26 3.53
C PHE A 417 13.17 -2.43 3.04
N ALA A 418 11.95 -2.98 3.09
CA ALA A 418 10.75 -2.22 2.76
C ALA A 418 9.53 -2.64 3.59
N ALA A 419 8.68 -1.69 3.97
CA ALA A 419 7.47 -1.96 4.76
C ALA A 419 6.33 -0.97 4.47
N GLY A 420 5.10 -1.44 4.67
CA GLY A 420 3.87 -0.73 4.33
C GLY A 420 3.60 -0.76 2.82
N GLU A 421 2.85 0.23 2.31
CA GLU A 421 2.36 0.25 0.92
C GLU A 421 3.45 0.25 -0.17
N VAL A 422 4.72 0.52 0.18
CA VAL A 422 5.82 0.39 -0.78
C VAL A 422 6.27 -1.06 -0.99
N ALA A 423 5.89 -1.98 -0.09
CA ALA A 423 6.23 -3.40 -0.16
C ALA A 423 5.06 -4.23 -0.72
N GLY A 424 5.39 -5.26 -1.49
CA GLY A 424 4.42 -6.19 -2.06
C GLY A 424 4.28 -7.49 -1.26
N GLY A 425 3.31 -8.33 -1.64
CA GLY A 425 3.17 -9.71 -1.15
C GLY A 425 2.00 -9.93 -0.20
N MET A 426 1.84 -9.09 0.83
CA MET A 426 0.81 -9.28 1.86
C MET A 426 -0.63 -9.33 1.28
N HIS A 427 -0.95 -8.41 0.37
CA HIS A 427 -2.34 -8.15 -0.04
C HIS A 427 -2.80 -8.98 -1.26
N GLY A 428 -1.91 -9.76 -1.88
CA GLY A 428 -2.18 -10.47 -3.11
C GLY A 428 -2.73 -9.55 -4.20
N SER A 429 -3.80 -9.96 -4.88
CA SER A 429 -4.41 -9.16 -5.96
C SER A 429 -5.38 -8.07 -5.48
N ASN A 430 -5.80 -8.09 -4.23
CA ASN A 430 -6.78 -7.13 -3.69
C ASN A 430 -6.72 -7.05 -2.16
N ARG A 431 -6.52 -5.83 -1.67
CA ARG A 431 -6.44 -5.55 -0.23
C ARG A 431 -7.81 -5.49 0.43
N LEU A 432 -7.96 -6.10 1.61
CA LEU A 432 -9.10 -5.83 2.49
C LEU A 432 -8.99 -4.48 3.21
N GLY A 433 -10.12 -3.79 3.32
CA GLY A 433 -10.20 -2.52 4.02
C GLY A 433 -9.79 -2.65 5.50
N GLY A 434 -8.94 -1.75 6.00
CA GLY A 434 -8.41 -1.84 7.37
C GLY A 434 -7.15 -2.70 7.54
N ASN A 435 -6.88 -3.67 6.66
CA ASN A 435 -5.63 -4.45 6.72
C ASN A 435 -4.38 -3.58 6.57
N SER A 436 -4.41 -2.54 5.73
CA SER A 436 -3.24 -1.65 5.50
C SER A 436 -2.72 -1.04 6.80
N LEU A 437 -3.58 -0.48 7.68
CA LEU A 437 -3.11 0.16 8.91
C LEU A 437 -2.41 -0.83 9.86
N SER A 438 -2.97 -2.04 9.99
CA SER A 438 -2.35 -3.11 10.77
C SER A 438 -1.06 -3.65 10.12
N ASP A 439 -0.99 -3.72 8.78
CA ASP A 439 0.22 -4.06 8.01
C ASP A 439 1.35 -3.06 8.34
N LEU A 440 1.07 -1.75 8.33
CA LEU A 440 2.04 -0.73 8.72
C LEU A 440 2.70 -1.05 10.08
N LEU A 441 1.91 -1.49 11.06
CA LEU A 441 2.42 -1.78 12.40
C LEU A 441 3.20 -3.10 12.47
N VAL A 442 2.70 -4.16 11.82
CA VAL A 442 3.34 -5.47 11.82
C VAL A 442 4.65 -5.43 11.03
N PHE A 443 4.59 -5.06 9.76
CA PHE A 443 5.75 -5.10 8.88
C PHE A 443 6.69 -3.91 9.09
N GLY A 444 6.19 -2.77 9.57
CA GLY A 444 7.05 -1.69 10.07
C GLY A 444 7.93 -2.18 11.23
N ARG A 445 7.35 -2.85 12.22
CA ARG A 445 8.12 -3.45 13.34
C ARG A 445 9.14 -4.46 12.82
N ARG A 446 8.73 -5.37 11.93
CA ARG A 446 9.62 -6.40 11.36
C ARG A 446 10.77 -5.81 10.57
N ALA A 447 10.54 -4.80 9.74
CA ALA A 447 11.62 -4.12 9.01
C ALA A 447 12.63 -3.43 9.95
N GLY A 448 12.16 -2.80 11.04
CA GLY A 448 13.05 -2.22 12.04
C GLY A 448 13.91 -3.26 12.76
N LEU A 449 13.32 -4.40 13.11
CA LEU A 449 14.05 -5.52 13.73
C LEU A 449 15.01 -6.21 12.75
N GLY A 450 14.58 -6.44 11.51
CA GLY A 450 15.38 -7.05 10.45
C GLY A 450 16.60 -6.19 10.10
N ALA A 451 16.40 -4.88 9.96
CA ALA A 451 17.51 -3.95 9.73
C ALA A 451 18.48 -3.92 10.91
N ALA A 452 17.99 -3.90 12.15
CA ALA A 452 18.85 -3.94 13.33
C ALA A 452 19.69 -5.23 13.38
N ALA A 453 19.06 -6.39 13.17
CA ALA A 453 19.73 -7.68 13.14
C ALA A 453 20.76 -7.79 12.00
N TYR A 454 20.44 -7.22 10.83
CA TYR A 454 21.39 -7.13 9.72
C TYR A 454 22.62 -6.30 10.11
N VAL A 455 22.43 -5.14 10.73
CA VAL A 455 23.55 -4.31 11.21
C VAL A 455 24.37 -5.05 12.27
N ASP A 456 23.74 -5.73 13.23
CA ASP A 456 24.44 -6.55 14.23
C ASP A 456 25.28 -7.66 13.58
N ALA A 457 24.76 -8.29 12.53
CA ALA A 457 25.45 -9.37 11.82
C ALA A 457 26.70 -8.89 11.04
N LEU A 458 26.82 -7.60 10.72
CA LEU A 458 28.03 -7.04 10.12
C LEU A 458 29.21 -6.96 11.11
N GLY A 459 28.93 -6.94 12.43
CA GLY A 459 29.89 -6.95 13.53
C GLY A 459 30.68 -5.64 13.74
N ASP A 460 31.31 -5.50 14.91
CA ASP A 460 32.04 -4.29 15.35
C ASP A 460 33.44 -4.10 14.71
N GLY A 461 33.89 -4.98 13.80
CA GLY A 461 35.27 -4.90 13.31
C GLY A 461 35.77 -5.84 12.20
N THR A 462 34.92 -6.57 11.47
CA THR A 462 35.42 -7.45 10.36
C THR A 462 34.50 -7.61 9.15
N GLY A 463 33.35 -6.92 9.08
CA GLY A 463 32.41 -6.98 7.94
C GLY A 463 32.17 -5.65 7.21
N SER A 464 32.43 -4.52 7.87
CA SER A 464 32.53 -3.23 7.21
C SER A 464 33.91 -3.12 6.56
N ALA A 465 34.09 -3.72 5.38
CA ALA A 465 34.93 -3.01 4.42
C ALA A 465 34.34 -1.59 4.38
N GLU A 466 35.14 -0.57 4.74
CA GLU A 466 34.77 0.79 4.38
C GLU A 466 34.28 0.73 2.93
N PRO A 467 33.14 1.37 2.60
CA PRO A 467 32.66 1.39 1.22
C PRO A 467 33.84 1.67 0.32
N GLU A 468 33.95 0.95 -0.80
CA GLU A 468 35.11 1.11 -1.69
C GLU A 468 35.40 2.60 -1.88
N SER A 469 36.66 2.99 -1.61
CA SER A 469 37.03 4.39 -1.43
C SER A 469 36.52 5.24 -2.60
N GLY A 470 35.67 6.23 -2.30
CA GLY A 470 35.12 7.16 -3.28
C GLY A 470 33.82 6.73 -3.98
N VAL A 471 33.23 5.55 -3.71
CA VAL A 471 31.90 5.17 -4.25
C VAL A 471 30.83 6.17 -3.80
N VAL A 472 30.79 6.47 -2.50
CA VAL A 472 29.84 7.42 -1.92
C VAL A 472 30.00 8.81 -2.55
N ASP A 473 31.22 9.27 -2.73
CA ASP A 473 31.51 10.60 -3.29
C ASP A 473 31.17 10.69 -4.78
N ARG A 474 31.46 9.63 -5.54
CA ARG A 474 31.11 9.53 -6.97
C ARG A 474 29.60 9.55 -7.16
N ALA A 475 28.87 8.69 -6.43
CA ALA A 475 27.42 8.63 -6.48
C ALA A 475 26.77 9.97 -6.06
N ALA A 476 27.32 10.63 -5.04
CA ALA A 476 26.86 11.95 -4.62
C ALA A 476 27.09 13.02 -5.71
N ALA A 477 28.26 13.04 -6.35
CA ALA A 477 28.57 13.99 -7.42
C ALA A 477 27.65 13.81 -8.65
N GLU A 478 27.40 12.57 -9.06
CA GLU A 478 26.47 12.24 -10.15
C GLU A 478 25.04 12.68 -9.80
N THR A 479 24.59 12.41 -8.57
CA THR A 479 23.25 12.78 -8.11
C THR A 479 23.06 14.29 -7.99
N VAL A 480 24.10 15.04 -7.60
CA VAL A 480 24.08 16.52 -7.64
C VAL A 480 23.89 17.01 -9.07
N SER A 481 24.63 16.46 -10.03
CA SER A 481 24.55 16.86 -11.44
C SER A 481 23.14 16.63 -12.00
N SER A 482 22.58 15.43 -11.82
CA SER A 482 21.23 15.11 -12.27
C SER A 482 20.17 15.94 -11.55
N SER A 483 20.33 16.18 -10.24
CA SER A 483 19.40 17.00 -9.47
C SER A 483 19.39 18.46 -9.93
N LEU A 484 20.51 19.00 -10.41
CA LEU A 484 20.60 20.37 -10.90
C LEU A 484 20.19 20.53 -12.37
N ALA A 485 20.08 19.43 -13.12
CA ALA A 485 19.77 19.47 -14.55
C ALA A 485 18.46 20.22 -14.88
N PRO A 486 17.34 20.02 -14.16
CA PRO A 486 16.09 20.71 -14.47
C PRO A 486 16.10 22.23 -14.19
N LEU A 487 17.10 22.76 -13.48
CA LEU A 487 17.19 24.18 -13.12
C LEU A 487 17.95 25.01 -14.16
N LYS A 488 18.56 24.38 -15.16
CA LYS A 488 19.30 25.08 -16.21
C LYS A 488 18.30 25.92 -17.04
N GLN A 489 18.41 27.25 -16.97
CA GLN A 489 17.47 28.19 -17.60
C GLN A 489 17.37 27.98 -19.12
N GLY A 490 16.16 27.77 -19.66
CA GLY A 490 15.93 27.66 -21.11
C GLY A 490 14.67 26.91 -21.54
N GLU A 491 14.55 26.74 -22.87
CA GLU A 491 13.50 26.05 -23.66
C GLU A 491 13.43 24.54 -23.37
N GLY A 492 13.00 24.16 -22.16
CA GLY A 492 12.71 22.77 -21.80
C GLY A 492 11.22 22.54 -21.53
N GLU A 493 10.85 21.27 -21.39
CA GLU A 493 9.47 20.86 -21.14
C GLU A 493 9.03 21.22 -19.71
N ASN A 494 7.78 21.68 -19.57
CA ASN A 494 7.23 22.02 -18.26
C ASN A 494 6.84 20.72 -17.51
N PRO A 495 7.36 20.48 -16.28
CA PRO A 495 7.05 19.27 -15.53
C PRO A 495 5.56 19.08 -15.24
N TYR A 496 4.79 20.15 -15.06
CA TYR A 496 3.34 20.04 -14.83
C TYR A 496 2.59 19.50 -16.05
N THR A 497 3.06 19.84 -17.26
CA THR A 497 2.48 19.35 -18.52
C THR A 497 2.69 17.84 -18.64
N ILE A 498 3.94 17.38 -18.50
CA ILE A 498 4.26 15.94 -18.54
C ILE A 498 3.51 15.18 -17.44
N HIS A 499 3.40 15.75 -16.23
CA HIS A 499 2.66 15.13 -15.14
C HIS A 499 1.18 14.96 -15.48
N SER A 500 0.52 15.98 -16.04
CA SER A 500 -0.88 15.89 -16.47
C SER A 500 -1.07 14.80 -17.54
N GLU A 501 -0.19 14.75 -18.54
CA GLU A 501 -0.26 13.74 -19.61
C GLU A 501 -0.04 12.31 -19.10
N LEU A 502 0.86 12.14 -18.11
CA LEU A 502 1.04 10.88 -17.40
C LEU A 502 -0.24 10.49 -16.65
N GLN A 503 -0.82 11.44 -15.91
CA GLN A 503 -2.03 11.23 -15.13
C GLN A 503 -3.22 10.81 -16.00
N ASP A 504 -3.38 11.44 -17.17
CA ASP A 504 -4.40 11.07 -18.15
C ASP A 504 -4.13 9.69 -18.74
N THR A 505 -2.88 9.42 -19.14
CA THR A 505 -2.47 8.12 -19.72
C THR A 505 -2.76 6.97 -18.76
N MET A 506 -2.36 7.06 -17.49
CA MET A 506 -2.60 6.00 -16.51
C MET A 506 -4.08 5.88 -16.12
N ASN A 507 -4.79 7.00 -15.97
CA ASN A 507 -6.20 6.98 -15.59
C ASN A 507 -7.08 6.37 -16.70
N ASP A 508 -6.77 6.67 -17.96
CA ASP A 508 -7.65 6.34 -19.08
C ASP A 508 -7.27 5.00 -19.74
N LEU A 509 -5.99 4.60 -19.73
CA LEU A 509 -5.52 3.39 -20.41
C LEU A 509 -5.05 2.27 -19.47
N VAL A 510 -4.70 2.60 -18.22
CA VAL A 510 -4.21 1.63 -17.21
C VAL A 510 -5.05 1.71 -15.92
N GLY A 511 -6.32 2.09 -16.08
CA GLY A 511 -7.28 2.24 -15.00
C GLY A 511 -7.81 0.91 -14.45
N ILE A 512 -9.08 0.93 -14.03
CA ILE A 512 -9.77 -0.21 -13.41
C ILE A 512 -9.95 -1.35 -14.41
N ILE A 513 -10.46 -0.99 -15.58
CA ILE A 513 -10.76 -1.90 -16.68
C ILE A 513 -9.73 -1.66 -17.77
N ARG A 514 -9.11 -2.75 -18.25
CA ARG A 514 -8.00 -2.70 -19.19
C ARG A 514 -8.28 -3.60 -20.38
N LYS A 515 -7.67 -3.28 -21.52
CA LYS A 515 -7.62 -4.14 -22.72
C LYS A 515 -6.21 -4.13 -23.27
N GLY A 516 -5.76 -5.25 -23.84
CA GLY A 516 -4.40 -5.38 -24.38
C GLY A 516 -3.97 -4.19 -25.26
N PRO A 517 -4.74 -3.84 -26.32
CA PRO A 517 -4.40 -2.73 -27.20
C PRO A 517 -4.32 -1.36 -26.52
N GLU A 518 -5.16 -1.11 -25.49
CA GLU A 518 -5.14 0.15 -24.73
C GLU A 518 -3.90 0.23 -23.84
N VAL A 519 -3.48 -0.89 -23.24
CA VAL A 519 -2.26 -0.96 -22.43
C VAL A 519 -1.00 -0.87 -23.30
N GLU A 520 -1.00 -1.45 -24.51
CA GLU A 520 0.07 -1.26 -25.50
C GLU A 520 0.21 0.23 -25.87
N GLN A 521 -0.91 0.91 -26.13
CA GLN A 521 -0.93 2.35 -26.37
C GLN A 521 -0.38 3.14 -25.15
N ALA A 522 -0.69 2.71 -23.92
CA ALA A 522 -0.14 3.34 -22.73
C ALA A 522 1.39 3.22 -22.68
N LEU A 523 1.94 2.04 -23.00
CA LEU A 523 3.39 1.82 -23.04
C LEU A 523 4.09 2.68 -24.08
N GLU A 524 3.49 2.87 -25.25
CA GLU A 524 4.00 3.79 -26.28
C GLU A 524 4.05 5.23 -25.74
N ARG A 525 2.97 5.72 -25.14
CA ARG A 525 2.93 7.06 -24.52
C ARG A 525 3.92 7.22 -23.37
N LEU A 526 4.04 6.22 -22.50
CA LEU A 526 4.98 6.25 -21.38
C LEU A 526 6.43 6.34 -21.88
N LYS A 527 6.75 5.68 -23.00
CA LYS A 527 8.06 5.80 -23.66
C LYS A 527 8.29 7.22 -24.18
N GLU A 528 7.32 7.80 -24.89
CA GLU A 528 7.39 9.18 -25.39
C GLU A 528 7.58 10.20 -24.24
N LEU A 529 6.85 10.03 -23.14
CA LEU A 529 6.98 10.88 -21.95
C LEU A 529 8.35 10.72 -21.29
N SER A 530 8.91 9.52 -21.26
CA SER A 530 10.24 9.26 -20.71
C SER A 530 11.34 9.98 -21.48
N GLU A 531 11.26 10.04 -22.81
CA GLU A 531 12.18 10.81 -23.65
C GLU A 531 12.08 12.32 -23.39
N ARG A 532 10.86 12.83 -23.14
CA ARG A 532 10.62 14.25 -22.85
C ARG A 532 11.06 14.66 -21.44
N VAL A 533 11.15 13.72 -20.49
CA VAL A 533 11.60 14.02 -19.12
C VAL A 533 13.09 14.40 -19.05
N GLU A 534 13.90 13.95 -20.00
CA GLU A 534 15.34 14.28 -20.08
C GLU A 534 15.62 15.77 -20.33
N VAL A 535 14.63 16.51 -20.84
CA VAL A 535 14.74 17.94 -21.18
C VAL A 535 13.80 18.82 -20.37
N LEU A 536 13.41 18.37 -19.17
CA LEU A 536 12.60 19.17 -18.25
C LEU A 536 13.27 20.49 -17.87
N SER A 537 12.47 21.54 -17.78
CA SER A 537 12.87 22.86 -17.28
C SER A 537 11.93 23.30 -16.17
N ALA A 538 12.50 23.50 -14.98
CA ALA A 538 11.85 24.05 -13.81
C ALA A 538 12.52 25.39 -13.45
N PRO A 539 12.04 26.52 -14.00
CA PRO A 539 12.64 27.83 -13.73
C PRO A 539 12.71 28.17 -12.24
N GLY A 540 13.68 29.01 -11.87
CA GLY A 540 13.92 29.45 -10.50
C GLY A 540 15.17 28.82 -9.88
N ASP A 541 15.28 28.92 -8.55
CA ASP A 541 16.34 28.27 -7.77
C ASP A 541 15.80 26.99 -7.08
N ARG A 542 16.56 26.43 -6.14
CA ARG A 542 16.17 25.22 -5.40
C ARG A 542 15.30 25.49 -4.17
N VAL A 543 15.17 26.74 -3.74
CA VAL A 543 14.57 27.10 -2.46
C VAL A 543 13.06 26.92 -2.57
N TYR A 544 12.56 25.82 -2.00
CA TYR A 544 11.15 25.45 -2.02
C TYR A 544 10.50 25.56 -3.40
N ASN A 545 11.17 25.03 -4.44
CA ASN A 545 10.70 25.10 -5.82
C ASN A 545 9.83 23.87 -6.18
N PRO A 546 8.49 24.01 -6.30
CA PRO A 546 7.62 22.87 -6.55
C PRO A 546 7.79 22.29 -7.96
N GLY A 547 8.15 23.11 -8.94
CA GLY A 547 8.44 22.65 -10.31
C GLY A 547 9.67 21.77 -10.34
N TRP A 548 10.72 22.17 -9.61
CA TRP A 548 11.94 21.37 -9.46
C TRP A 548 11.67 20.07 -8.70
N HIS A 549 10.91 20.13 -7.60
CA HIS A 549 10.50 18.93 -6.85
C HIS A 549 9.73 17.93 -7.73
N LEU A 550 8.82 18.41 -8.58
CA LEU A 550 8.08 17.57 -9.51
C LEU A 550 8.99 17.01 -10.60
N ALA A 551 9.91 17.82 -11.14
CA ALA A 551 10.88 17.35 -12.14
C ALA A 551 11.75 16.19 -11.63
N LEU A 552 12.13 16.21 -10.35
CA LEU A 552 12.88 15.10 -9.73
C LEU A 552 12.00 13.86 -9.46
N ALA A 553 10.70 14.03 -9.27
CA ALA A 553 9.77 12.94 -8.99
C ALA A 553 9.18 12.28 -10.26
N LEU A 554 9.11 13.00 -11.38
CA LEU A 554 8.56 12.51 -12.64
C LEU A 554 9.25 11.25 -13.18
N PRO A 555 10.58 11.15 -13.21
CA PRO A 555 11.26 9.91 -13.58
C PRO A 555 10.84 8.71 -12.73
N ASN A 556 10.50 8.92 -11.45
CA ASN A 556 10.03 7.85 -10.57
C ASN A 556 8.63 7.39 -10.99
N MET A 557 7.72 8.34 -11.19
CA MET A 557 6.36 8.04 -11.58
C MET A 557 6.30 7.33 -12.93
N LEU A 558 7.12 7.73 -13.92
CA LEU A 558 7.19 7.07 -15.23
C LEU A 558 7.74 5.64 -15.14
N LEU A 559 8.86 5.44 -14.45
CA LEU A 559 9.46 4.11 -14.28
C LEU A 559 8.49 3.13 -13.61
N VAL A 560 7.79 3.59 -12.58
CA VAL A 560 6.80 2.78 -11.87
C VAL A 560 5.55 2.55 -12.71
N SER A 561 5.10 3.55 -13.46
CA SER A 561 3.96 3.42 -14.39
C SER A 561 4.25 2.42 -15.50
N GLU A 562 5.48 2.39 -16.03
CA GLU A 562 5.92 1.37 -16.98
C GLU A 562 5.85 -0.03 -16.36
N ALA A 563 6.30 -0.20 -15.12
CA ALA A 563 6.20 -1.48 -14.42
C ALA A 563 4.74 -1.94 -14.25
N VAL A 564 3.84 -1.03 -13.87
CA VAL A 564 2.39 -1.30 -13.78
C VAL A 564 1.82 -1.71 -15.13
N ALA A 565 2.09 -0.94 -16.19
CA ALA A 565 1.53 -1.16 -17.52
C ALA A 565 2.06 -2.45 -18.17
N ARG A 566 3.37 -2.73 -18.08
CA ARG A 566 3.95 -3.98 -18.60
C ARG A 566 3.37 -5.19 -17.90
N ALA A 567 3.29 -5.16 -16.57
CA ALA A 567 2.74 -6.28 -15.81
C ALA A 567 1.25 -6.49 -16.12
N ALA A 568 0.51 -5.39 -16.34
CA ALA A 568 -0.89 -5.43 -16.74
C ALA A 568 -1.10 -5.99 -18.15
N LEU A 569 -0.16 -5.77 -19.07
CA LEU A 569 -0.20 -6.32 -20.42
C LEU A 569 0.09 -7.83 -20.41
N GLU A 570 1.14 -8.22 -19.68
CA GLU A 570 1.63 -9.59 -19.54
C GLU A 570 0.60 -10.50 -18.88
N ARG A 571 -0.07 -10.04 -17.80
CA ARG A 571 -1.11 -10.82 -17.12
C ARG A 571 -2.37 -10.86 -17.97
N THR A 572 -2.70 -12.04 -18.50
CA THR A 572 -3.88 -12.30 -19.34
C THR A 572 -4.98 -13.03 -18.54
N GLU A 573 -5.43 -12.39 -17.46
CA GLU A 573 -6.60 -12.80 -16.66
C GLU A 573 -7.25 -11.56 -16.00
N SER A 574 -8.36 -11.77 -15.31
CA SER A 574 -8.95 -10.77 -14.41
C SER A 574 -8.95 -11.30 -12.98
N ARG A 575 -8.30 -10.59 -12.06
CA ARG A 575 -8.18 -10.96 -10.65
C ARG A 575 -8.03 -9.71 -9.77
N GLY A 576 -8.92 -9.52 -8.81
CA GLY A 576 -8.83 -8.43 -7.83
C GLY A 576 -8.72 -7.04 -8.49
N GLY A 577 -7.69 -6.27 -8.12
CA GLY A 577 -7.38 -4.93 -8.66
C GLY A 577 -6.81 -4.92 -10.08
N HIS A 578 -6.86 -6.04 -10.80
CA HIS A 578 -6.52 -6.15 -12.20
C HIS A 578 -7.71 -6.75 -12.96
N THR A 579 -8.31 -5.99 -13.88
CA THR A 579 -9.42 -6.47 -14.71
C THR A 579 -9.09 -6.24 -16.20
N ARG A 580 -9.14 -7.32 -16.98
CA ARG A 580 -8.94 -7.37 -18.43
C ARG A 580 -10.26 -7.72 -19.10
N ASP A 581 -10.87 -6.77 -19.80
CA ASP A 581 -12.13 -7.00 -20.53
C ASP A 581 -11.96 -8.07 -21.63
N ASP A 582 -10.76 -8.20 -22.17
CA ASP A 582 -10.36 -9.21 -23.16
C ASP A 582 -9.95 -10.56 -22.55
N TYR A 583 -9.80 -10.63 -21.22
CA TYR A 583 -9.55 -11.86 -20.45
C TYR A 583 -10.34 -11.81 -19.12
N PRO A 584 -11.67 -11.93 -19.15
CA PRO A 584 -12.54 -11.62 -18.01
C PRO A 584 -12.48 -12.65 -16.87
N GLU A 585 -11.93 -13.83 -17.11
CA GLU A 585 -11.90 -14.94 -16.15
C GLU A 585 -10.64 -14.94 -15.28
N MET A 586 -10.75 -15.52 -14.07
CA MET A 586 -9.60 -15.87 -13.24
C MET A 586 -8.95 -17.15 -13.78
N SER A 587 -7.63 -17.13 -13.97
CA SER A 587 -6.88 -18.31 -14.43
C SER A 587 -6.19 -19.02 -13.26
N ALA A 588 -6.34 -20.35 -13.18
CA ALA A 588 -5.66 -21.17 -12.18
C ALA A 588 -4.13 -21.14 -12.35
N GLU A 589 -3.65 -21.00 -13.59
CA GLU A 589 -2.22 -20.91 -13.89
C GLU A 589 -1.63 -19.57 -13.45
N TRP A 590 -2.34 -18.47 -13.71
CA TRP A 590 -1.91 -17.15 -13.27
C TRP A 590 -1.96 -16.96 -11.74
N ARG A 591 -2.79 -17.72 -11.01
CA ARG A 591 -2.79 -17.74 -9.54
C ARG A 591 -1.47 -18.22 -8.95
N LYS A 592 -0.72 -19.05 -9.68
CA LYS A 592 0.57 -19.59 -9.22
C LYS A 592 1.75 -18.68 -9.54
N VAL A 593 1.51 -17.51 -10.15
CA VAL A 593 2.57 -16.68 -10.72
C VAL A 593 2.52 -15.25 -10.18
N ASN A 594 3.63 -14.84 -9.59
CA ASN A 594 4.00 -13.45 -9.35
C ASN A 594 4.72 -12.87 -10.57
N LEU A 595 4.43 -11.62 -10.92
CA LEU A 595 5.21 -10.88 -11.91
C LEU A 595 6.26 -10.03 -11.20
N SER A 596 7.53 -10.41 -11.33
CA SER A 596 8.67 -9.70 -10.77
C SER A 596 9.24 -8.72 -11.79
N ALA A 597 9.15 -7.43 -11.51
CA ALA A 597 9.72 -6.35 -12.32
C ALA A 597 11.11 -5.96 -11.81
N ARG A 598 12.08 -5.79 -12.72
CA ARG A 598 13.42 -5.28 -12.46
C ARG A 598 13.78 -4.19 -13.46
N ALA A 599 14.60 -3.23 -13.05
CA ALA A 599 15.16 -2.24 -13.95
C ALA A 599 16.49 -2.75 -14.51
N VAL A 600 16.57 -2.94 -15.83
CA VAL A 600 17.76 -3.34 -16.58
C VAL A 600 17.99 -2.31 -17.67
N ASP A 601 19.16 -1.66 -17.66
CA ASP A 601 19.52 -0.59 -18.61
C ASP A 601 18.44 0.51 -18.75
N GLY A 602 17.83 0.90 -17.62
CA GLY A 602 16.78 1.92 -17.58
C GLY A 602 15.42 1.49 -18.10
N ARG A 603 15.21 0.19 -18.37
CA ARG A 603 13.93 -0.38 -18.82
C ARG A 603 13.41 -1.41 -17.83
N ILE A 604 12.10 -1.62 -17.83
CA ILE A 604 11.48 -2.65 -17.00
C ILE A 604 11.46 -3.99 -17.75
N GLU A 605 12.08 -4.99 -17.14
CA GLU A 605 11.96 -6.39 -17.52
C GLU A 605 11.08 -7.15 -16.51
N LEU A 606 10.30 -8.10 -17.00
CA LEU A 606 9.42 -8.94 -16.20
C LEU A 606 9.92 -10.38 -16.17
N GLU A 607 9.88 -10.97 -14.98
CA GLU A 607 10.14 -12.37 -14.74
C GLU A 607 8.92 -12.99 -14.04
N ARG A 608 8.40 -14.10 -14.57
CA ARG A 608 7.36 -14.89 -13.91
C ARG A 608 8.01 -15.72 -12.81
N ARG A 609 7.54 -15.57 -11.57
CA ARG A 609 8.03 -16.33 -10.41
C ARG A 609 6.89 -17.09 -9.75
N PRO A 610 7.14 -18.29 -9.19
CA PRO A 610 6.11 -19.00 -8.46
C PRO A 610 5.65 -18.20 -7.22
N VAL A 611 4.37 -18.31 -6.92
CA VAL A 611 3.80 -17.94 -5.61
C VAL A 611 4.19 -19.02 -4.61
N ALA A 612 4.49 -18.64 -3.37
CA ALA A 612 4.81 -19.59 -2.32
C ALA A 612 3.61 -20.49 -2.01
N ASP A 613 3.88 -21.78 -1.77
CA ASP A 613 2.85 -22.75 -1.42
C ASP A 613 2.20 -22.40 -0.08
N ILE A 614 0.89 -22.64 0.01
CA ILE A 614 0.14 -22.47 1.26
C ILE A 614 0.31 -23.76 2.06
N PRO A 615 0.83 -23.71 3.30
CA PRO A 615 0.98 -24.90 4.13
C PRO A 615 -0.35 -25.66 4.32
N GLU A 616 -0.30 -26.99 4.36
CA GLU A 616 -1.51 -27.83 4.45
C GLU A 616 -2.32 -27.52 5.71
N GLU A 617 -1.67 -27.24 6.83
CA GLU A 617 -2.32 -26.83 8.08
C GLU A 617 -3.06 -25.49 7.97
N MET A 618 -2.66 -24.62 7.04
CA MET A 618 -3.33 -23.35 6.75
C MET A 618 -4.49 -23.56 5.78
N LEU A 619 -4.36 -24.47 4.80
CA LEU A 619 -5.47 -24.87 3.94
C LEU A 619 -6.58 -25.59 4.72
N ALA A 620 -6.23 -26.36 5.75
CA ALA A 620 -7.19 -27.02 6.64
C ALA A 620 -8.06 -26.05 7.46
N LEU A 621 -7.78 -24.74 7.42
CA LEU A 621 -8.64 -23.71 8.02
C LEU A 621 -9.90 -23.43 7.18
N PHE A 622 -9.92 -23.83 5.91
CA PHE A 622 -11.00 -23.56 4.98
C PHE A 622 -11.88 -24.80 4.76
N ASP A 623 -13.14 -24.57 4.41
CA ASP A 623 -14.00 -25.65 3.93
C ASP A 623 -13.54 -26.08 2.53
N ARG A 624 -13.62 -27.38 2.21
CA ARG A 624 -13.17 -27.89 0.91
C ARG A 624 -13.95 -27.25 -0.26
N ASP A 625 -15.26 -27.10 -0.11
CA ASP A 625 -16.13 -26.46 -1.11
C ASP A 625 -15.81 -24.98 -1.29
N GLU A 626 -15.24 -24.33 -0.27
CA GLU A 626 -14.73 -22.96 -0.37
C GLU A 626 -13.43 -22.91 -1.16
N LEU A 627 -12.48 -23.79 -0.85
CA LEU A 627 -11.21 -23.88 -1.58
C LEU A 627 -11.42 -24.22 -3.06
N ALA A 628 -12.40 -25.07 -3.38
CA ALA A 628 -12.73 -25.46 -4.75
C ALA A 628 -13.16 -24.29 -5.66
N LYS A 629 -13.49 -23.12 -5.09
CA LYS A 629 -13.77 -21.89 -5.85
C LYS A 629 -12.52 -21.19 -6.37
N TYR A 630 -11.34 -21.51 -5.82
CA TYR A 630 -10.08 -20.82 -6.09
C TYR A 630 -8.94 -21.76 -6.52
N LEU A 631 -8.96 -23.00 -6.04
CA LEU A 631 -7.96 -24.03 -6.28
C LEU A 631 -8.50 -25.09 -7.26
N THR A 632 -7.61 -25.74 -8.00
CA THR A 632 -7.98 -26.91 -8.82
C THR A 632 -8.12 -28.16 -7.95
N GLU A 633 -8.76 -29.22 -8.47
CA GLU A 633 -8.97 -30.47 -7.71
C GLU A 633 -7.66 -31.10 -7.21
N ALA A 634 -6.58 -31.00 -7.99
CA ALA A 634 -5.25 -31.50 -7.62
C ALA A 634 -4.59 -30.69 -6.48
N GLU A 635 -5.07 -29.48 -6.23
CA GLU A 635 -4.54 -28.57 -5.21
C GLU A 635 -5.39 -28.56 -3.93
N LEU A 636 -6.55 -29.20 -3.96
CA LEU A 636 -7.36 -29.41 -2.77
C LEU A 636 -6.69 -30.42 -1.83
N PRO A 637 -6.78 -30.23 -0.50
CA PRO A 637 -6.31 -31.24 0.45
C PRO A 637 -6.89 -32.62 0.14
N GLY A 638 -6.02 -33.62 -0.05
CA GLY A 638 -6.39 -34.99 -0.43
C GLY A 638 -6.73 -35.21 -1.92
N GLY A 639 -6.49 -34.24 -2.79
CA GLY A 639 -6.64 -34.36 -4.24
C GLY A 639 -5.63 -35.35 -4.85
N ARG A 640 -6.07 -36.13 -5.85
CA ARG A 640 -5.20 -37.00 -6.65
C ARG A 640 -4.78 -36.25 -7.92
N SER A 641 -3.49 -36.24 -8.27
CA SER A 641 -3.03 -35.75 -9.58
C SER A 641 -3.62 -36.61 -10.70
N ALA A 642 -3.95 -35.99 -11.83
CA ALA A 642 -4.44 -36.71 -13.01
C ALA A 642 -3.37 -37.63 -13.63
N ASP A 643 -2.10 -37.41 -13.30
CA ASP A 643 -0.98 -38.28 -13.68
C ASP A 643 -0.77 -39.34 -12.60
N GLY A 644 -1.56 -40.41 -12.70
CA GLY A 644 -1.31 -41.66 -11.99
C GLY A 644 -0.29 -42.50 -12.75
N GLU A 645 1.00 -42.24 -12.57
CA GLU A 645 2.02 -43.26 -12.80
C GLU A 645 2.49 -43.75 -11.43
N GLU A 646 2.13 -45.00 -11.11
CA GLU A 646 2.73 -45.74 -10.00
C GLU A 646 4.25 -45.79 -10.22
N PRO A 647 5.08 -45.57 -9.17
CA PRO A 647 6.50 -45.85 -9.29
C PRO A 647 6.66 -47.35 -9.61
N PRO A 648 7.63 -47.73 -10.47
CA PRO A 648 7.78 -49.11 -10.89
C PRO A 648 8.01 -49.99 -9.65
N GLU A 649 7.19 -51.03 -9.48
CA GLU A 649 7.37 -52.04 -8.45
C GLU A 649 8.80 -52.58 -8.52
N GLU A 650 9.57 -52.38 -7.45
CA GLU A 650 10.79 -53.15 -7.23
C GLU A 650 10.40 -54.62 -7.12
N GLY A 651 10.68 -55.37 -8.18
CA GLY A 651 10.49 -56.83 -8.21
C GLY A 651 11.30 -57.52 -7.11
N PRO A 652 10.82 -58.67 -6.59
CA PRO A 652 11.40 -59.31 -5.43
C PRO A 652 12.81 -59.80 -5.72
N GLU A 653 13.76 -59.49 -4.82
CA GLU A 653 15.07 -60.13 -4.77
C GLU A 653 14.91 -61.65 -4.61
N GLU A 654 15.11 -62.39 -5.70
CA GLU A 654 15.39 -63.83 -5.62
C GLU A 654 16.79 -64.04 -5.05
N GLY A 655 16.85 -64.34 -3.75
CA GLY A 655 18.01 -64.96 -3.15
C GLY A 655 18.04 -66.47 -3.44
N THR A 656 19.10 -66.95 -4.10
CA THR A 656 19.59 -68.32 -3.93
C THR A 656 21.11 -68.38 -4.09
N SER A 657 21.76 -68.74 -2.96
CA SER A 657 22.93 -69.62 -2.78
C SER A 657 24.14 -69.52 -3.70
#